data_AF-A0A1H9LMS0-F1
#
_entry.id   AF-A0A1H9LMS0-F1
#
_cell.length_a   1.000
_cell.length_b   1.000
_cell.length_c   1.000
_cell.angle_alpha   90.00
_cell.angle_beta   90.00
_cell.angle_gamma   90.00
#
_symmetry.space_group_name_H-M   'P 1'
#
loop_
_entity.id
_entity.type
_entity.pdbx_description
1 polymer ?
#
loop_
_entity_poly.entity_id
_entity_poly.type
_entity_poly.pdbx_seq_one_letter_code
_entity_poly.pdbx_strand_id
1 'polypeptide(L)'
;MASLAQIYDWFMTSKKPTQAQFWASWGSFWNKGETIPQSAISNLTASLNAKAEKSQIDGHFTDANAHALEFSAKEDKVNKGVANGYVPLDEFVKIASQYLNIVNDLVTGGATSLLSAEQGVVLQTQIDGINILLSSDDINLDTVQEVVNAIKQVETSLETILVNDLTTGGVTKALTAEMGKSLKILIDNKLSTYISSSQSMSFAQRKDRTLYGIIDQYTGEEITFSLATKYYDGSNLNLSKVDGVMYINIGSEFFKRDINDIIDVRWFGVKGDGITDDSAGLIKALTFSSGLNVRCFVPKTTDYYHVSKTIRVPLVSGQVLDVFSNGALIKPNVIPVNASIWNLTQFREHNLFSFGPTGTGSDVKLAFTNNSNISIHISGFEFDYSIIPFIENTINYDADIGIALQLSAENIVIKDVLISNTQGYGIRNHGTKYSEYRNIRCLNVGGRGQTVAGSGVDKDAYGDAYYFSSCVDQANISLEYCIAKGIQSYVKRSRVAVTFEYGINSSSLNIKGCVFQKYSKMLHIEEEGGVLAQITTTIFSDFNFMVANTLTLTTICNFNNCKVTLTSRDTEENGSSFISGLFSGAKAKIHFENSTFDLNNELGAQITCGGVSNFSNCYFKFNNKNQSFSYTDAIFQSCTFDSFGGVNPSFIFGNYELVNPIFINAYGSIRNNQVNSSLNLKGNNLNLVINDVLDSFYNIFSDFNKTSKYVRIDSTATPYSITINSTTCQSPLWKSASRLSVIIYGTDISPSRDFSKDNYTSGFSSTGGGLYIVDFKFNGVNWVVVGVPSLIGSDSSSIGMKIKTTDGGVTWTRGDTASQNVYGYNVIIVPKEKRSYFETF
;
A
#
# COMPACT_ATOMS: atom_id res chain seq x y z
N MET A 1 69.42 -32.47 57.63
CA MET A 1 69.63 -32.32 56.18
C MET A 1 70.63 -31.18 56.00
N ALA A 2 71.60 -31.29 55.10
CA ALA A 2 72.52 -30.17 54.87
C ALA A 2 71.77 -29.01 54.25
N SER A 3 72.06 -27.77 54.66
CA SER A 3 71.45 -26.61 54.04
C SER A 3 71.95 -26.45 52.60
N LEU A 4 71.18 -25.77 51.75
CA LEU A 4 71.61 -25.43 50.39
C LEU A 4 72.98 -24.73 50.38
N ALA A 5 73.24 -23.86 51.36
CA ALA A 5 74.53 -23.19 51.52
C ALA A 5 75.68 -24.16 51.82
N GLN A 6 75.45 -25.20 52.64
CA GLN A 6 76.46 -26.23 52.92
C GLN A 6 76.71 -27.13 51.71
N ILE A 7 75.65 -27.47 50.95
CA ILE A 7 75.78 -28.22 49.71
C ILE A 7 76.59 -27.42 48.69
N TYR A 8 76.30 -26.13 48.51
CA TYR A 8 77.09 -25.27 47.64
C TYR A 8 78.54 -25.13 48.09
N ASP A 9 78.83 -24.98 49.39
CA ASP A 9 80.22 -24.93 49.90
C ASP A 9 81.01 -26.20 49.54
N TRP A 10 80.39 -27.38 49.63
CA TRP A 10 81.03 -28.64 49.24
C TRP A 10 81.47 -28.62 47.77
N PHE A 11 80.58 -28.20 46.86
CA PHE A 11 80.89 -28.15 45.44
C PHE A 11 81.86 -27.02 45.08
N MET A 12 81.78 -25.86 45.73
CA MET A 12 82.66 -24.73 45.44
C MET A 12 84.07 -24.89 45.99
N THR A 13 84.23 -25.57 47.14
CA THR A 13 85.54 -25.73 47.80
C THR A 13 86.15 -27.12 47.61
N SER A 14 85.55 -27.95 46.75
CA SER A 14 85.95 -29.35 46.50
C SER A 14 85.95 -30.26 47.74
N LYS A 15 85.25 -29.87 48.80
CA LYS A 15 85.04 -30.72 49.97
C LYS A 15 84.03 -31.80 49.63
N LYS A 16 84.28 -33.02 50.10
CA LYS A 16 83.37 -34.15 49.89
C LYS A 16 82.42 -34.29 51.07
N PRO A 17 81.10 -34.37 50.86
CA PRO A 17 80.20 -34.73 51.94
C PRO A 17 80.53 -36.12 52.46
N THR A 18 80.25 -36.37 53.74
CA THR A 18 80.22 -37.75 54.25
C THR A 18 79.11 -38.53 53.55
N GLN A 19 79.20 -39.86 53.49
CA GLN A 19 78.20 -40.71 52.85
C GLN A 19 76.78 -40.45 53.40
N ALA A 20 76.63 -40.31 54.72
CA ALA A 20 75.37 -39.99 55.36
C ALA A 20 74.81 -38.62 54.91
N GLN A 21 75.69 -37.62 54.76
CA GLN A 21 75.32 -36.30 54.29
C GLN A 21 74.92 -36.30 52.80
N PHE A 22 75.64 -37.05 51.96
CA PHE A 22 75.32 -37.17 50.53
C PHE A 22 73.94 -37.81 50.33
N TRP A 23 73.68 -38.96 50.97
CA TRP A 23 72.39 -39.64 50.87
C TRP A 23 71.23 -38.83 51.44
N ALA A 24 71.42 -38.15 52.58
CA ALA A 24 70.36 -37.33 53.17
C ALA A 24 70.00 -36.12 52.30
N SER A 25 70.96 -35.54 51.56
CA SER A 25 70.72 -34.40 50.69
C SER A 25 70.15 -34.81 49.33
N TRP A 26 70.58 -35.92 48.74
CA TRP A 26 70.08 -36.36 47.44
C TRP A 26 68.75 -37.12 47.57
N GLY A 27 68.53 -37.81 48.70
CA GLY A 27 67.26 -38.45 49.04
C GLY A 27 66.16 -37.48 49.50
N SER A 28 66.45 -36.18 49.65
CA SER A 28 65.42 -35.17 49.95
C SER A 28 64.79 -34.54 48.71
N PHE A 29 65.33 -34.80 47.50
CA PHE A 29 64.73 -34.38 46.24
C PHE A 29 63.82 -35.48 45.70
N TRP A 30 62.68 -35.09 45.12
CA TRP A 30 61.80 -36.00 44.39
C TRP A 30 62.14 -35.95 42.89
N ASN A 31 62.25 -37.11 42.24
CA ASN A 31 62.47 -37.15 40.80
C ASN A 31 61.17 -36.83 40.04
N LYS A 32 61.27 -36.26 38.83
CA LYS A 32 60.10 -35.90 38.00
C LYS A 32 59.19 -37.10 37.63
N GLY A 33 59.71 -38.33 37.72
CA GLY A 33 58.97 -39.56 37.45
C GLY A 33 58.37 -40.22 38.70
N GLU A 34 58.58 -39.65 39.90
CA GLU A 34 58.10 -40.22 41.15
C GLU A 34 56.81 -39.53 41.60
N THR A 35 55.86 -40.31 42.12
CA THR A 35 54.62 -39.78 42.68
C THR A 35 54.88 -39.30 44.12
N ILE A 36 54.52 -38.06 44.42
CA ILE A 36 54.63 -37.52 45.79
C ILE A 36 53.44 -38.04 46.61
N PRO A 37 53.65 -38.82 47.68
CA PRO A 37 52.56 -39.27 48.54
C PRO A 37 51.99 -38.09 49.33
N GLN A 38 50.66 -38.06 49.52
CA GLN A 38 49.98 -36.96 50.22
C GLN A 38 50.52 -36.73 51.64
N SER A 39 51.00 -37.78 52.31
CA SER A 39 51.62 -37.71 53.64
C SER A 39 52.95 -36.94 53.67
N ALA A 40 53.59 -36.70 52.53
CA ALA A 40 54.78 -35.87 52.41
C ALA A 40 54.48 -34.35 52.37
N ILE A 41 53.21 -33.96 52.26
CA ILE A 41 52.78 -32.56 52.22
C ILE A 41 52.09 -32.21 53.54
N SER A 42 52.75 -31.39 54.36
CA SER A 42 52.24 -30.97 55.66
C SER A 42 50.85 -30.33 55.54
N ASN A 43 49.93 -30.74 56.40
CA ASN A 43 48.54 -30.25 56.49
C ASN A 43 47.64 -30.51 55.26
N LEU A 44 48.07 -31.28 54.26
CA LEU A 44 47.25 -31.55 53.08
C LEU A 44 45.99 -32.35 53.43
N THR A 45 46.15 -33.47 54.14
CA THR A 45 45.00 -34.30 54.57
C THR A 45 44.07 -33.52 55.48
N ALA A 46 44.61 -32.74 56.42
CA ALA A 46 43.79 -31.90 57.30
C ALA A 46 43.01 -30.82 56.53
N SER A 47 43.61 -30.21 55.51
CA SER A 47 42.95 -29.19 54.67
C SER A 47 41.89 -29.78 53.75
N LEU A 48 42.09 -30.99 53.25
CA LEU A 48 41.09 -31.70 52.44
C LEU A 48 39.91 -32.17 53.31
N ASN A 49 40.19 -32.75 54.48
CA ASN A 49 39.16 -33.18 55.43
C ASN A 49 38.36 -32.00 56.04
N ALA A 50 38.90 -30.78 55.98
CA ALA A 50 38.19 -29.57 56.39
C ALA A 50 37.24 -29.00 55.32
N LYS A 51 37.21 -29.58 54.11
CA LYS A 51 36.27 -29.21 53.05
C LYS A 51 35.15 -30.26 52.96
N ALA A 52 33.94 -29.80 52.70
CA ALA A 52 32.83 -30.70 52.41
C ALA A 52 32.96 -31.28 51.00
N GLU A 53 32.75 -32.59 50.86
CA GLU A 53 32.76 -33.25 49.56
C GLU A 53 31.54 -32.82 48.72
N LYS A 54 31.70 -32.79 47.39
CA LYS A 54 30.64 -32.31 46.48
C LYS A 54 29.32 -33.07 46.66
N SER A 55 29.38 -34.38 46.86
CA SER A 55 28.19 -35.21 47.09
C SER A 55 27.47 -34.88 48.40
N GLN A 56 28.20 -34.44 49.44
CA GLN A 56 27.62 -34.04 50.71
C GLN A 56 26.90 -32.70 50.60
N ILE A 57 27.48 -31.74 49.86
CA ILE A 57 26.83 -30.45 49.56
C ILE A 57 25.62 -30.62 48.64
N ASP A 58 25.73 -31.42 47.58
CA ASP A 58 24.62 -31.64 46.65
C ASP A 58 23.45 -32.39 47.34
N GLY A 59 23.76 -33.34 48.23
CA GLY A 59 22.76 -33.99 49.10
C GLY A 59 22.13 -33.01 50.09
N HIS A 60 22.91 -32.11 50.67
CA HIS A 60 22.40 -31.06 51.57
C HIS A 60 21.43 -30.09 50.89
N PHE A 61 21.68 -29.70 49.62
CA PHE A 61 20.78 -28.81 48.86
C PHE A 61 19.44 -29.46 48.48
N THR A 62 19.36 -30.79 48.50
CA THR A 62 18.18 -31.53 48.04
C THR A 62 17.42 -32.21 49.19
N ASP A 63 18.00 -32.24 50.39
CA ASP A 63 17.34 -32.72 51.60
C ASP A 63 16.49 -31.62 52.23
N ALA A 64 15.17 -31.74 52.08
CA ALA A 64 14.19 -30.83 52.63
C ALA A 64 14.24 -30.72 54.17
N ASN A 65 14.90 -31.66 54.87
CA ASN A 65 15.01 -31.69 56.32
C ASN A 65 16.40 -31.28 56.83
N ALA A 66 17.31 -30.84 55.96
CA ALA A 66 18.71 -30.56 56.29
C ALA A 66 18.92 -29.51 57.43
N HIS A 67 17.89 -28.73 57.76
CA HIS A 67 17.89 -27.72 58.82
C HIS A 67 16.68 -27.80 59.76
N ALA A 68 15.95 -28.92 59.77
CA ALA A 68 14.69 -29.04 60.51
C ALA A 68 14.83 -28.90 62.04
N LEU A 69 15.96 -29.32 62.60
CA LEU A 69 16.25 -29.22 64.04
C LEU A 69 16.55 -27.76 64.45
N GLU A 70 17.29 -27.03 63.62
CA GLU A 70 17.69 -25.65 63.82
C GLU A 70 16.48 -24.72 63.72
N PHE A 71 15.55 -25.00 62.81
CA PHE A 71 14.24 -24.33 62.77
C PHE A 71 13.40 -24.66 64.00
N SER A 72 13.37 -25.93 64.43
CA SER A 72 12.69 -26.36 65.64
C SER A 72 13.26 -25.77 66.94
N ALA A 73 14.53 -25.34 66.93
CA ALA A 73 15.21 -24.73 68.07
C ALA A 73 15.06 -23.20 68.10
N LYS A 74 14.76 -22.55 66.96
CA LYS A 74 14.49 -21.11 66.87
C LYS A 74 13.02 -20.74 67.02
N GLU A 75 12.13 -21.72 67.00
CA GLU A 75 10.70 -21.54 67.25
C GLU A 75 10.43 -21.43 68.77
N ASP A 76 9.83 -20.32 69.22
CA ASP A 76 9.36 -20.18 70.62
C ASP A 76 8.06 -20.98 70.82
N LYS A 77 8.21 -22.21 71.32
CA LYS A 77 7.11 -23.17 71.49
C LYS A 77 6.18 -22.85 72.66
N VAL A 78 6.53 -21.92 73.53
CA VAL A 78 5.75 -21.65 74.76
C VAL A 78 4.45 -20.92 74.44
N ASN A 79 4.43 -20.09 73.40
CA ASN A 79 3.27 -19.24 73.05
C ASN A 79 2.50 -19.71 71.82
N LYS A 80 2.83 -20.87 71.22
CA LYS A 80 2.19 -21.40 70.01
C LYS A 80 0.87 -22.11 70.36
N GLY A 81 -0.27 -21.60 69.87
CA GLY A 81 -1.57 -22.28 69.96
C GLY A 81 -2.34 -22.14 71.28
N VAL A 82 -1.94 -21.21 72.16
CA VAL A 82 -2.71 -20.83 73.37
C VAL A 82 -3.61 -19.62 73.09
N ALA A 83 -4.70 -19.48 73.86
CA ALA A 83 -5.57 -18.31 73.76
C ALA A 83 -4.78 -17.01 74.06
N ASN A 84 -4.80 -16.05 73.12
CA ASN A 84 -3.96 -14.83 73.07
C ASN A 84 -2.45 -15.05 72.74
N GLY A 85 -2.06 -16.24 72.28
CA GLY A 85 -0.73 -16.52 71.72
C GLY A 85 -0.62 -16.24 70.22
N TYR A 86 0.56 -16.48 69.64
CA TYR A 86 0.83 -16.23 68.21
C TYR A 86 0.37 -17.40 67.33
N VAL A 87 -0.17 -17.07 66.14
CA VAL A 87 -0.58 -18.02 65.10
C VAL A 87 0.67 -18.45 64.29
N PRO A 88 0.78 -19.71 63.79
CA PRO A 88 1.92 -20.15 62.98
C PRO A 88 2.17 -19.23 61.77
N LEU A 89 3.45 -18.90 61.54
CA LEU A 89 3.86 -17.86 60.58
C LEU A 89 3.69 -18.23 59.10
N ASP A 90 3.40 -19.49 58.80
CA ASP A 90 3.44 -20.06 57.45
C ASP A 90 2.10 -20.07 56.71
N GLU A 91 1.00 -19.59 57.30
CA GLU A 91 -0.29 -19.54 56.59
C GLU A 91 -1.12 -18.28 56.92
N PHE A 92 -0.72 -17.12 56.40
CA PHE A 92 -1.61 -15.96 56.30
C PHE A 92 -2.94 -16.29 55.56
N VAL A 93 -2.96 -17.33 54.72
CA VAL A 93 -4.15 -17.81 53.99
C VAL A 93 -5.16 -18.54 54.91
N LYS A 94 -4.74 -19.18 56.01
CA LYS A 94 -5.67 -19.85 56.94
C LYS A 94 -6.36 -18.89 57.92
N ILE A 95 -5.75 -17.76 58.25
CA ILE A 95 -6.37 -16.76 59.14
C ILE A 95 -7.64 -16.18 58.48
N ALA A 96 -7.59 -15.87 57.19
CA ALA A 96 -8.70 -15.28 56.46
C ALA A 96 -9.79 -16.29 56.05
N SER A 97 -9.44 -17.56 55.80
CA SER A 97 -10.38 -18.55 55.25
C SER A 97 -11.07 -19.46 56.28
N GLN A 98 -10.52 -19.61 57.49
CA GLN A 98 -11.05 -20.56 58.48
C GLN A 98 -11.56 -19.92 59.78
N TYR A 99 -11.12 -18.70 60.11
CA TYR A 99 -11.48 -18.05 61.38
C TYR A 99 -12.33 -16.78 61.24
N LEU A 100 -12.39 -16.20 60.04
CA LEU A 100 -13.15 -14.99 59.76
C LEU A 100 -14.16 -15.26 58.65
N ASN A 101 -15.46 -15.10 58.92
CA ASN A 101 -16.50 -15.22 57.89
C ASN A 101 -16.42 -14.02 56.95
N ILE A 102 -15.75 -14.20 55.80
CA ILE A 102 -15.73 -13.21 54.72
C ILE A 102 -17.00 -13.40 53.88
N VAL A 103 -17.81 -12.35 53.82
CA VAL A 103 -19.05 -12.30 53.04
C VAL A 103 -18.74 -11.81 51.63
N ASN A 104 -19.07 -12.63 50.64
CA ASN A 104 -18.87 -12.32 49.22
C ASN A 104 -20.19 -12.01 48.48
N ASP A 105 -21.09 -11.30 49.14
CA ASP A 105 -22.30 -10.72 48.56
C ASP A 105 -22.57 -9.33 49.17
N LEU A 106 -23.57 -8.62 48.66
CA LEU A 106 -24.01 -7.30 49.17
C LEU A 106 -25.35 -7.37 49.92
N VAL A 107 -25.75 -8.56 50.37
CA VAL A 107 -27.08 -8.81 50.94
C VAL A 107 -26.98 -9.33 52.37
N THR A 108 -25.90 -10.05 52.70
CA THR A 108 -25.57 -10.61 54.00
C THR A 108 -24.69 -9.61 54.77
N GLY A 109 -25.03 -9.31 56.03
CA GLY A 109 -24.31 -8.32 56.85
C GLY A 109 -24.25 -8.68 58.34
N GLY A 110 -23.69 -7.80 59.18
CA GLY A 110 -23.61 -7.96 60.63
C GLY A 110 -22.34 -7.36 61.24
N ALA A 111 -22.34 -7.11 62.56
CA ALA A 111 -21.21 -6.48 63.26
C ALA A 111 -19.90 -7.30 63.24
N THR A 112 -19.99 -8.58 62.90
CA THR A 112 -18.85 -9.53 62.81
C THR A 112 -18.60 -10.02 61.39
N SER A 113 -19.30 -9.49 60.39
CA SER A 113 -19.20 -9.91 58.99
C SER A 113 -18.18 -9.04 58.26
N LEU A 114 -17.15 -9.66 57.66
CA LEU A 114 -16.13 -8.95 56.90
C LEU A 114 -16.48 -8.97 55.41
N LEU A 115 -16.48 -7.81 54.75
CA LEU A 115 -16.69 -7.74 53.30
C LEU A 115 -15.50 -8.35 52.55
N SER A 116 -15.77 -9.13 51.51
CA SER A 116 -14.71 -9.62 50.61
C SER A 116 -14.08 -8.47 49.81
N ALA A 117 -12.82 -8.62 49.43
CA ALA A 117 -12.18 -7.68 48.51
C ALA A 117 -12.91 -7.60 47.16
N GLU A 118 -13.43 -8.73 46.67
CA GLU A 118 -14.21 -8.80 45.43
C GLU A 118 -15.48 -7.94 45.52
N GLN A 119 -16.22 -8.01 46.62
CA GLN A 119 -17.38 -7.14 46.81
C GLN A 119 -16.98 -5.67 47.02
N GLY A 120 -15.80 -5.41 47.58
CA GLY A 120 -15.20 -4.07 47.56
C GLY A 120 -15.00 -3.54 46.14
N VAL A 121 -14.54 -4.38 45.20
CA VAL A 121 -14.42 -4.02 43.78
C VAL A 121 -15.78 -3.83 43.12
N VAL A 122 -16.77 -4.68 43.42
CA VAL A 122 -18.15 -4.52 42.92
C VAL A 122 -18.76 -3.20 43.39
N LEU A 123 -18.60 -2.85 44.67
CA LEU A 123 -19.07 -1.58 45.22
C LEU A 123 -18.32 -0.39 44.60
N GLN A 124 -17.00 -0.48 44.44
CA GLN A 124 -16.22 0.56 43.77
C GLN A 124 -16.72 0.78 42.34
N THR A 125 -16.97 -0.29 41.59
CA THR A 125 -17.50 -0.22 40.22
C THR A 125 -18.89 0.45 40.18
N GLN A 126 -19.77 0.13 41.14
CA GLN A 126 -21.08 0.78 41.26
C GLN A 126 -20.96 2.26 41.63
N ILE A 127 -20.06 2.61 42.56
CA ILE A 127 -19.79 3.98 42.98
C ILE A 127 -19.19 4.79 41.83
N ASP A 128 -18.23 4.23 41.09
CA ASP A 128 -17.64 4.86 39.92
C ASP A 128 -18.68 5.08 38.83
N GLY A 129 -19.56 4.10 38.59
CA GLY A 129 -20.69 4.24 37.69
C GLY A 129 -21.64 5.38 38.09
N ILE A 130 -21.93 5.51 39.40
CA ILE A 130 -22.73 6.62 39.92
C ILE A 130 -21.99 7.95 39.74
N ASN A 131 -20.70 8.03 40.06
CA ASN A 131 -19.91 9.25 39.95
C ASN A 131 -19.73 9.70 38.49
N ILE A 132 -19.60 8.77 37.54
CA ILE A 132 -19.59 9.08 36.10
C ILE A 132 -20.94 9.64 35.64
N LEU A 133 -22.05 9.09 36.16
CA LEU A 133 -23.39 9.58 35.82
C LEU A 133 -23.73 10.92 36.46
N LEU A 134 -23.15 11.20 37.64
CA LEU A 134 -23.36 12.45 38.39
C LEU A 134 -22.29 13.50 38.10
N SER A 135 -21.20 13.18 37.41
CA SER A 135 -20.19 14.15 37.03
C SER A 135 -20.74 15.08 35.97
N SER A 136 -20.65 16.37 36.24
CA SER A 136 -20.93 17.43 35.29
C SER A 136 -19.66 18.22 35.03
N ASP A 137 -19.41 18.56 33.77
CA ASP A 137 -18.33 19.46 33.38
C ASP A 137 -18.70 20.94 33.62
N ASP A 138 -19.96 21.22 33.98
CA ASP A 138 -20.43 22.57 34.34
C ASP A 138 -20.45 22.73 35.86
N ILE A 139 -19.57 23.61 36.37
CA ILE A 139 -19.40 23.92 37.79
C ILE A 139 -20.66 24.50 38.45
N ASN A 140 -21.63 24.99 37.67
CA ASN A 140 -22.90 25.50 38.21
C ASN A 140 -24.00 24.44 38.18
N LEU A 141 -23.70 23.23 37.73
CA LEU A 141 -24.60 22.08 37.60
C LEU A 141 -23.90 20.79 38.10
N ASP A 142 -23.04 20.90 39.11
CA ASP A 142 -22.22 19.78 39.62
C ASP A 142 -22.93 18.97 40.71
N THR A 143 -24.12 19.42 41.12
CA THR A 143 -25.05 18.66 41.96
C THR A 143 -26.41 18.44 41.27
N VAL A 144 -27.07 17.33 41.60
CA VAL A 144 -28.45 17.05 41.14
C VAL A 144 -29.40 18.20 41.51
N GLN A 145 -29.19 18.83 42.66
CA GLN A 145 -30.05 19.92 43.13
C GLN A 145 -29.91 21.18 42.26
N GLU A 146 -28.71 21.48 41.74
CA GLU A 146 -28.49 22.60 40.81
C GLU A 146 -29.13 22.35 39.45
N VAL A 147 -29.04 21.13 38.92
CA VAL A 147 -29.74 20.74 37.69
C VAL A 147 -31.25 20.94 37.85
N VAL A 148 -31.83 20.50 38.97
CA VAL A 148 -33.26 20.70 39.27
C VAL A 148 -33.61 22.19 39.35
N ASN A 149 -32.76 23.01 39.96
CA ASN A 149 -32.99 24.45 40.07
C ASN A 149 -32.93 25.12 38.69
N ALA A 150 -31.96 24.75 37.86
CA ALA A 150 -31.81 25.26 36.49
C ALA A 150 -33.03 24.90 35.62
N ILE A 151 -33.53 23.65 35.70
CA ILE A 151 -34.74 23.22 34.98
C ILE A 151 -35.95 24.07 35.38
N LYS A 152 -36.15 24.33 36.69
CA LYS A 152 -37.25 25.18 37.18
C LYS A 152 -37.12 26.62 36.69
N GLN A 153 -35.90 27.14 36.61
CA GLN A 153 -35.65 28.48 36.07
C GLN A 153 -35.94 28.54 34.57
N VAL A 154 -35.58 27.51 33.81
CA VAL A 154 -35.90 27.37 32.38
C VAL A 154 -37.42 27.27 32.18
N GLU A 155 -38.11 26.45 32.96
CA GLU A 155 -39.58 26.33 32.94
C GLU A 155 -40.25 27.70 33.14
N THR A 156 -39.87 28.43 34.20
CA THR A 156 -40.38 29.78 34.47
C THR A 156 -40.06 30.74 33.32
N SER A 157 -38.86 30.65 32.75
CA SER A 157 -38.46 31.50 31.62
C SER A 157 -39.29 31.20 30.38
N LEU A 158 -39.55 29.93 30.07
CA LEU A 158 -40.38 29.51 28.95
C LEU A 158 -41.84 29.98 29.10
N GLU A 159 -42.41 29.92 30.30
CA GLU A 159 -43.75 30.46 30.58
C GLU A 159 -43.83 31.98 30.35
N THR A 160 -42.74 32.72 30.58
CA THR A 160 -42.71 34.16 30.35
C THR A 160 -42.44 34.55 28.89
N ILE A 161 -41.60 33.78 28.20
CA ILE A 161 -41.17 34.04 26.82
C ILE A 161 -42.27 33.60 25.84
N LEU A 162 -42.87 32.43 26.04
CA LEU A 162 -43.86 31.88 25.12
C LEU A 162 -45.24 32.53 25.36
N VAL A 163 -45.79 33.18 24.34
CA VAL A 163 -47.13 33.78 24.39
C VAL A 163 -48.07 33.13 23.38
N ASN A 164 -49.26 32.76 23.85
CA ASN A 164 -50.31 32.13 23.05
C ASN A 164 -51.44 33.11 22.71
N ASP A 165 -51.10 34.39 22.55
CA ASP A 165 -52.03 35.45 22.18
C ASP A 165 -51.33 36.51 21.31
N LEU A 166 -52.09 37.44 20.73
CA LEU A 166 -51.59 38.53 19.86
C LEU A 166 -51.72 39.92 20.51
N THR A 167 -52.06 39.97 21.80
CA THR A 167 -52.30 41.19 22.58
C THR A 167 -51.16 41.50 23.55
N THR A 168 -50.37 40.50 23.91
CA THR A 168 -49.16 40.60 24.70
C THR A 168 -47.94 40.41 23.80
N GLY A 169 -46.91 41.25 23.98
CA GLY A 169 -45.73 41.25 23.11
C GLY A 169 -44.55 41.98 23.73
N GLY A 170 -43.45 42.05 23.00
CA GLY A 170 -42.20 42.69 23.43
C GLY A 170 -41.00 42.05 22.75
N VAL A 171 -39.84 42.70 22.81
CA VAL A 171 -38.60 42.23 22.15
C VAL A 171 -38.06 40.91 22.74
N THR A 172 -38.58 40.45 23.87
CA THR A 172 -38.16 39.23 24.57
C THR A 172 -39.21 38.11 24.56
N LYS A 173 -40.34 38.29 23.86
CA LYS A 173 -41.43 37.30 23.82
C LYS A 173 -41.49 36.60 22.46
N ALA A 174 -41.68 35.29 22.48
CA ALA A 174 -41.84 34.44 21.30
C ALA A 174 -43.27 33.94 21.16
N LEU A 175 -43.80 33.99 19.95
CA LEU A 175 -45.13 33.47 19.64
C LEU A 175 -45.13 31.93 19.69
N THR A 176 -46.11 31.33 20.36
CA THR A 176 -46.26 29.86 20.34
C THR A 176 -46.57 29.35 18.93
N ALA A 177 -46.21 28.09 18.65
CA ALA A 177 -46.55 27.45 17.38
C ALA A 177 -48.07 27.37 17.14
N GLU A 178 -48.87 27.21 18.19
CA GLU A 178 -50.33 27.15 18.07
C GLU A 178 -50.91 28.50 17.65
N MET A 179 -50.50 29.59 18.31
CA MET A 179 -50.89 30.95 17.90
C MET A 179 -50.30 31.31 16.54
N GLY A 180 -49.09 30.83 16.22
CA GLY A 180 -48.47 30.93 14.91
C GLY A 180 -49.24 30.21 13.80
N LYS A 181 -49.85 29.05 14.07
CA LYS A 181 -50.77 28.39 13.13
C LYS A 181 -52.04 29.21 12.93
N SER A 182 -52.64 29.73 14.01
CA SER A 182 -53.82 30.60 13.89
C SER A 182 -53.50 31.86 13.08
N LEU A 183 -52.33 32.47 13.30
CA LEU A 183 -51.85 33.60 12.51
C LEU A 183 -51.57 33.19 11.06
N LYS A 184 -50.95 32.02 10.83
CA LYS A 184 -50.71 31.49 9.48
C LYS A 184 -52.02 31.21 8.76
N ILE A 185 -53.05 30.68 9.41
CA ILE A 185 -54.37 30.50 8.79
C ILE A 185 -54.98 31.86 8.43
N LEU A 186 -54.88 32.87 9.32
CA LEU A 186 -55.33 34.23 9.03
C LEU A 186 -54.55 34.87 7.87
N ILE A 187 -53.23 34.69 7.83
CA ILE A 187 -52.34 35.16 6.77
C ILE A 187 -52.62 34.40 5.49
N ASP A 188 -52.69 33.08 5.47
CA ASP A 188 -53.00 32.25 4.32
C ASP A 188 -54.39 32.58 3.77
N ASN A 189 -55.36 32.86 4.63
CA ASN A 189 -56.68 33.33 4.19
C ASN A 189 -56.56 34.74 3.58
N LYS A 190 -55.83 35.66 4.21
CA LYS A 190 -55.56 36.99 3.64
C LYS A 190 -54.71 36.94 2.37
N LEU A 191 -53.76 36.03 2.27
CA LEU A 191 -52.81 35.81 1.18
C LEU A 191 -53.48 35.03 0.06
N SER A 192 -54.41 34.12 0.35
CA SER A 192 -55.38 33.58 -0.60
C SER A 192 -56.22 34.72 -1.18
N THR A 193 -56.61 35.68 -0.35
CA THR A 193 -57.29 36.91 -0.78
C THR A 193 -56.33 37.89 -1.50
N TYR A 194 -55.02 37.84 -1.27
CA TYR A 194 -53.97 38.72 -1.86
C TYR A 194 -53.35 38.15 -3.15
N ILE A 195 -53.23 36.83 -3.26
CA ILE A 195 -52.89 36.08 -4.47
C ILE A 195 -54.07 36.15 -5.45
N SER A 196 -55.30 36.27 -4.94
CA SER A 196 -56.46 36.67 -5.75
C SER A 196 -56.65 38.18 -5.92
N SER A 197 -55.91 39.03 -5.18
CA SER A 197 -55.87 40.49 -5.39
C SER A 197 -54.45 41.01 -5.69
N SER A 198 -54.09 40.80 -6.95
CA SER A 198 -53.43 41.77 -7.85
C SER A 198 -52.11 42.46 -7.48
N GLN A 199 -51.56 42.42 -6.26
CA GLN A 199 -50.39 43.28 -5.97
C GLN A 199 -49.06 42.73 -6.47
N SER A 200 -48.82 41.41 -6.44
CA SER A 200 -47.64 40.80 -7.10
C SER A 200 -47.80 40.66 -8.62
N MET A 201 -49.03 40.84 -9.13
CA MET A 201 -49.41 40.78 -10.54
C MET A 201 -49.62 42.16 -11.16
N SER A 202 -49.42 43.25 -10.40
CA SER A 202 -49.77 44.63 -10.83
C SER A 202 -48.92 45.16 -12.00
N PHE A 203 -47.85 44.44 -12.37
CA PHE A 203 -46.98 44.75 -13.52
C PHE A 203 -46.96 43.67 -14.60
N ALA A 204 -47.61 42.50 -14.39
CA ALA A 204 -47.64 41.44 -15.40
C ALA A 204 -48.49 41.89 -16.59
N GLN A 205 -47.84 42.22 -17.70
CA GLN A 205 -48.50 42.65 -18.92
C GLN A 205 -48.83 41.41 -19.76
N ARG A 206 -50.07 41.33 -20.26
CA ARG A 206 -50.49 40.29 -21.19
C ARG A 206 -50.52 40.85 -22.60
N LYS A 207 -49.88 40.15 -23.53
CA LYS A 207 -50.03 40.35 -24.96
C LYS A 207 -50.35 39.01 -25.61
N ASP A 208 -51.58 38.87 -26.08
CA ASP A 208 -52.11 37.65 -26.69
C ASP A 208 -51.94 36.41 -25.79
N ARG A 209 -51.08 35.48 -26.23
CA ARG A 209 -50.77 34.21 -25.59
C ARG A 209 -49.54 34.29 -24.67
N THR A 210 -49.03 35.47 -24.39
CA THR A 210 -47.78 35.67 -23.65
C THR A 210 -47.98 36.65 -22.49
N LEU A 211 -47.40 36.30 -21.34
CA LEU A 211 -47.28 37.14 -20.15
C LEU A 211 -45.81 37.58 -20.03
N TYR A 212 -45.58 38.88 -19.82
CA TYR A 212 -44.26 39.50 -19.70
C TYR A 212 -44.30 40.59 -18.61
N GLY A 213 -43.17 41.20 -18.26
CA GLY A 213 -43.09 42.12 -17.12
C GLY A 213 -43.24 41.45 -15.75
N ILE A 214 -43.16 40.12 -15.70
CA ILE A 214 -43.15 39.35 -14.45
C ILE A 214 -41.71 39.31 -13.95
N ILE A 215 -41.49 39.62 -12.67
CA ILE A 215 -40.17 39.49 -12.05
C ILE A 215 -40.09 38.14 -11.37
N ASP A 216 -39.04 37.37 -11.67
CA ASP A 216 -38.76 36.11 -10.99
C ASP A 216 -38.53 36.34 -9.51
N GLN A 217 -39.27 35.63 -8.66
CA GLN A 217 -39.21 35.80 -7.21
C GLN A 217 -37.85 35.43 -6.59
N TYR A 218 -37.03 34.66 -7.30
CA TYR A 218 -35.72 34.20 -6.81
C TYR A 218 -34.57 34.95 -7.46
N THR A 219 -34.62 35.21 -8.77
CA THR A 219 -33.52 35.90 -9.48
C THR A 219 -33.68 37.41 -9.56
N GLY A 220 -34.91 37.93 -9.44
CA GLY A 220 -35.20 39.34 -9.69
C GLY A 220 -35.11 39.75 -11.17
N GLU A 221 -34.91 38.78 -12.07
CA GLU A 221 -34.86 39.00 -13.52
C GLU A 221 -36.28 39.00 -14.11
N GLU A 222 -36.49 39.74 -15.20
CA GLU A 222 -37.77 39.70 -15.92
C GLU A 222 -37.93 38.35 -16.64
N ILE A 223 -39.12 37.76 -16.53
CA ILE A 223 -39.47 36.46 -17.09
C ILE A 223 -40.75 36.52 -17.90
N THR A 224 -40.80 35.64 -18.90
CA THR A 224 -41.92 35.52 -19.83
C THR A 224 -42.56 34.15 -19.69
N PHE A 225 -43.89 34.09 -19.74
CA PHE A 225 -44.63 32.84 -19.81
C PHE A 225 -45.53 32.82 -21.03
N SER A 226 -45.56 31.70 -21.74
CA SER A 226 -46.48 31.46 -22.84
C SER A 226 -47.63 30.53 -22.44
N LEU A 227 -48.81 30.78 -23.03
CA LEU A 227 -50.02 29.99 -22.80
C LEU A 227 -49.77 28.53 -23.19
N ALA A 228 -49.86 27.65 -22.22
CA ALA A 228 -49.64 26.22 -22.36
C ALA A 228 -50.93 25.51 -22.77
N THR A 229 -50.81 24.50 -23.63
CA THR A 229 -51.88 23.53 -23.93
C THR A 229 -51.53 22.12 -23.45
N LYS A 230 -50.25 21.90 -23.14
CA LYS A 230 -49.64 20.70 -22.59
C LYS A 230 -48.46 21.11 -21.70
N TYR A 231 -48.09 20.25 -20.76
CA TYR A 231 -46.79 20.35 -20.12
C TYR A 231 -45.67 20.02 -21.12
N TYR A 232 -44.44 20.41 -20.80
CA TYR A 232 -43.24 20.15 -21.58
C TYR A 232 -42.98 18.66 -21.81
N ASP A 233 -43.41 17.79 -20.89
CA ASP A 233 -43.37 16.34 -21.06
C ASP A 233 -44.51 15.77 -21.93
N GLY A 234 -45.34 16.63 -22.53
CA GLY A 234 -46.47 16.27 -23.39
C GLY A 234 -47.75 15.86 -22.66
N SER A 235 -47.72 15.75 -21.34
CA SER A 235 -48.89 15.35 -20.54
C SER A 235 -49.96 16.46 -20.48
N ASN A 236 -51.20 16.06 -20.19
CA ASN A 236 -52.33 16.99 -20.08
C ASN A 236 -52.17 17.93 -18.88
N LEU A 237 -52.55 19.19 -19.08
CA LEU A 237 -52.54 20.21 -18.04
C LEU A 237 -53.53 19.87 -16.92
N ASN A 238 -53.09 20.06 -15.68
CA ASN A 238 -53.91 19.98 -14.48
C ASN A 238 -53.24 20.83 -13.38
N LEU A 239 -53.67 20.76 -12.13
CA LEU A 239 -53.02 21.55 -11.07
C LEU A 239 -51.78 20.87 -10.46
N SER A 240 -51.55 19.58 -10.74
CA SER A 240 -50.52 18.78 -10.06
C SER A 240 -49.07 19.15 -10.43
N LYS A 241 -48.84 19.77 -11.59
CA LYS A 241 -47.50 20.24 -12.00
C LYS A 241 -47.39 21.76 -12.09
N VAL A 242 -48.36 22.48 -11.52
CA VAL A 242 -48.22 23.93 -11.34
C VAL A 242 -47.30 24.14 -10.14
N ASP A 243 -46.07 24.55 -10.41
CA ASP A 243 -45.00 24.68 -9.41
C ASP A 243 -44.69 26.14 -9.05
N GLY A 244 -45.33 27.11 -9.73
CA GLY A 244 -45.07 28.53 -9.53
C GLY A 244 -43.76 29.01 -10.15
N VAL A 245 -43.03 28.13 -10.84
CA VAL A 245 -41.68 28.39 -11.39
C VAL A 245 -41.67 28.13 -12.89
N MET A 246 -41.90 26.88 -13.30
CA MET A 246 -41.96 26.47 -14.70
C MET A 246 -43.38 26.55 -15.24
N TYR A 247 -44.38 26.38 -14.38
CA TYR A 247 -45.79 26.54 -14.73
C TYR A 247 -46.53 27.35 -13.68
N ILE A 248 -47.35 28.27 -14.18
CA ILE A 248 -48.29 29.06 -13.39
C ILE A 248 -49.70 28.85 -13.93
N ASN A 249 -50.70 29.06 -13.09
CA ASN A 249 -52.09 29.12 -13.51
C ASN A 249 -52.68 30.49 -13.16
N ILE A 250 -53.45 31.06 -14.07
CA ILE A 250 -54.19 32.31 -13.86
C ILE A 250 -55.62 32.08 -14.30
N GLY A 251 -56.55 32.10 -13.33
CA GLY A 251 -57.93 31.69 -13.58
C GLY A 251 -57.99 30.25 -14.11
N SER A 252 -58.56 30.05 -15.29
CA SER A 252 -58.67 28.75 -15.97
C SER A 252 -57.53 28.46 -16.95
N GLU A 253 -56.59 29.39 -17.15
CA GLU A 253 -55.50 29.26 -18.11
C GLU A 253 -54.20 28.83 -17.43
N PHE A 254 -53.42 28.00 -18.12
CA PHE A 254 -52.10 27.56 -17.70
C PHE A 254 -51.04 28.22 -18.57
N PHE A 255 -49.97 28.70 -17.95
CA PHE A 255 -48.84 29.26 -18.66
C PHE A 255 -47.57 28.51 -18.27
N LYS A 256 -46.66 28.37 -19.22
CA LYS A 256 -45.34 27.76 -19.02
C LYS A 256 -44.27 28.83 -19.22
N ARG A 257 -43.23 28.80 -18.39
CA ARG A 257 -42.09 29.71 -18.49
C ARG A 257 -41.41 29.48 -19.82
N ASP A 258 -41.11 30.54 -20.57
CA ASP A 258 -40.38 30.42 -21.82
C ASP A 258 -38.91 30.07 -21.52
N ILE A 259 -38.44 28.99 -22.13
CA ILE A 259 -37.06 28.50 -21.99
C ILE A 259 -36.36 28.76 -23.32
N ASN A 260 -35.32 29.60 -23.31
CA ASN A 260 -34.55 29.87 -24.52
C ASN A 260 -33.58 28.72 -24.80
N ASP A 261 -32.65 28.41 -23.87
CA ASP A 261 -31.65 27.33 -24.07
C ASP A 261 -31.12 26.69 -22.78
N ILE A 262 -31.36 27.31 -21.62
CA ILE A 262 -30.75 26.95 -20.34
C ILE A 262 -31.80 27.04 -19.24
N ILE A 263 -31.74 26.11 -18.29
CA ILE A 263 -32.48 26.17 -17.03
C ILE A 263 -31.52 26.57 -15.92
N ASP A 264 -31.79 27.70 -15.26
CA ASP A 264 -30.98 28.16 -14.14
C ASP A 264 -31.52 27.60 -12.82
N VAL A 265 -30.65 27.04 -11.98
CA VAL A 265 -31.07 26.46 -10.69
C VAL A 265 -31.66 27.49 -9.73
N ARG A 266 -31.31 28.77 -9.87
CA ARG A 266 -31.85 29.85 -9.03
C ARG A 266 -33.36 29.96 -9.15
N TRP A 267 -33.93 29.61 -10.31
CA TRP A 267 -35.39 29.59 -10.52
C TRP A 267 -36.11 28.63 -9.56
N PHE A 268 -35.41 27.63 -9.02
CA PHE A 268 -35.95 26.64 -8.10
C PHE A 268 -35.61 26.96 -6.63
N GLY A 269 -35.23 28.20 -6.34
CA GLY A 269 -34.94 28.69 -4.99
C GLY A 269 -33.54 28.34 -4.48
N VAL A 270 -32.64 27.86 -5.35
CA VAL A 270 -31.24 27.59 -5.01
C VAL A 270 -30.49 28.92 -4.88
N LYS A 271 -29.77 29.12 -3.77
CA LYS A 271 -29.12 30.39 -3.43
C LYS A 271 -27.60 30.34 -3.45
N GLY A 272 -26.99 29.26 -2.96
CA GLY A 272 -25.53 29.19 -2.80
C GLY A 272 -24.97 30.25 -1.85
N ASP A 273 -25.69 30.53 -0.75
CA ASP A 273 -25.35 31.54 0.27
C ASP A 273 -24.64 30.94 1.50
N GLY A 274 -24.20 29.68 1.42
CA GLY A 274 -23.54 28.95 2.51
C GLY A 274 -24.49 28.50 3.65
N ILE A 275 -25.72 28.99 3.68
CA ILE A 275 -26.67 28.85 4.81
C ILE A 275 -27.91 28.05 4.38
N THR A 276 -28.52 28.42 3.27
CA THR A 276 -29.75 27.83 2.74
C THR A 276 -29.46 26.42 2.24
N ASP A 277 -30.18 25.41 2.73
CA ASP A 277 -30.09 24.05 2.19
C ASP A 277 -30.63 24.00 0.75
N ASP A 278 -29.70 23.99 -0.19
CA ASP A 278 -29.92 24.07 -1.63
C ASP A 278 -30.35 22.74 -2.25
N SER A 279 -30.33 21.65 -1.46
CA SER A 279 -30.48 20.29 -1.99
C SER A 279 -31.79 20.08 -2.75
N ALA A 280 -32.92 20.56 -2.21
CA ALA A 280 -34.23 20.33 -2.81
C ALA A 280 -34.40 21.12 -4.13
N GLY A 281 -33.87 22.34 -4.20
CA GLY A 281 -33.89 23.15 -5.41
C GLY A 281 -33.00 22.56 -6.51
N LEU A 282 -31.79 22.11 -6.15
CA LEU A 282 -30.88 21.43 -7.07
C LEU A 282 -31.51 20.16 -7.66
N ILE A 283 -32.08 19.29 -6.83
CA ILE A 283 -32.74 18.05 -7.30
C ILE A 283 -33.89 18.39 -8.27
N LYS A 284 -34.73 19.38 -7.94
CA LYS A 284 -35.84 19.79 -8.80
C LYS A 284 -35.35 20.32 -10.15
N ALA A 285 -34.38 21.24 -10.14
CA ALA A 285 -33.86 21.86 -11.36
C ALA A 285 -33.22 20.81 -12.29
N LEU A 286 -32.37 19.94 -11.76
CA LEU A 286 -31.66 18.92 -12.53
C LEU A 286 -32.60 17.83 -13.06
N THR A 287 -33.59 17.40 -12.26
CA THR A 287 -34.61 16.42 -12.70
C THR A 287 -35.47 17.01 -13.82
N PHE A 288 -35.85 18.28 -13.70
CA PHE A 288 -36.64 18.95 -14.71
C PHE A 288 -35.83 19.14 -16.00
N SER A 289 -34.56 19.56 -15.90
CA SER A 289 -33.70 19.79 -17.05
C SER A 289 -33.41 18.49 -17.82
N SER A 290 -33.12 17.39 -17.13
CA SER A 290 -32.90 16.09 -17.75
C SER A 290 -34.18 15.51 -18.36
N GLY A 291 -35.35 15.82 -17.79
CA GLY A 291 -36.65 15.46 -18.38
C GLY A 291 -36.90 16.12 -19.73
N LEU A 292 -36.30 17.28 -19.99
CA LEU A 292 -36.44 18.04 -21.23
C LEU A 292 -35.24 17.96 -22.16
N ASN A 293 -34.15 17.30 -21.73
CA ASN A 293 -32.85 17.31 -22.40
C ASN A 293 -32.33 18.75 -22.66
N VAL A 294 -32.58 19.66 -21.70
CA VAL A 294 -32.10 21.05 -21.73
C VAL A 294 -30.97 21.20 -20.73
N ARG A 295 -29.97 22.02 -21.07
CA ARG A 295 -28.81 22.25 -20.21
C ARG A 295 -29.20 22.97 -18.92
N CYS A 296 -28.60 22.59 -17.80
CA CYS A 296 -28.80 23.23 -16.51
C CYS A 296 -27.56 24.01 -16.06
N PHE A 297 -27.75 25.26 -15.66
CA PHE A 297 -26.68 26.13 -15.18
C PHE A 297 -26.74 26.31 -13.66
N VAL A 298 -25.60 26.05 -13.00
CA VAL A 298 -25.38 26.34 -11.58
C VAL A 298 -24.34 27.47 -11.50
N PRO A 299 -24.73 28.71 -11.18
CA PRO A 299 -23.78 29.82 -11.16
C PRO A 299 -22.77 29.69 -10.02
N LYS A 300 -21.58 30.24 -10.19
CA LYS A 300 -20.68 30.50 -9.06
C LYS A 300 -21.27 31.60 -8.19
N THR A 301 -21.28 31.38 -6.88
CA THR A 301 -21.66 32.38 -5.88
C THR A 301 -20.43 32.87 -5.12
N THR A 302 -20.61 33.87 -4.26
CA THR A 302 -19.55 34.36 -3.37
C THR A 302 -19.19 33.37 -2.27
N ASP A 303 -20.14 32.49 -1.91
CA ASP A 303 -19.98 31.49 -0.87
C ASP A 303 -20.03 30.08 -1.50
N TYR A 304 -20.80 29.14 -0.96
CA TYR A 304 -21.00 27.81 -1.53
C TYR A 304 -22.46 27.36 -1.47
N TYR A 305 -22.79 26.35 -2.28
CA TYR A 305 -24.05 25.62 -2.22
C TYR A 305 -24.02 24.63 -1.07
N HIS A 306 -24.90 24.88 -0.11
CA HIS A 306 -25.00 24.11 1.12
C HIS A 306 -25.95 22.92 0.90
N VAL A 307 -25.45 21.69 1.04
CA VAL A 307 -26.22 20.47 0.73
C VAL A 307 -26.32 19.57 1.96
N SER A 308 -27.55 19.14 2.30
CA SER A 308 -27.83 18.27 3.46
C SER A 308 -28.15 16.81 3.08
N LYS A 309 -28.40 16.52 1.79
CA LYS A 309 -28.78 15.18 1.31
C LYS A 309 -28.22 14.93 -0.09
N THR A 310 -28.12 13.66 -0.48
CA THR A 310 -27.65 13.30 -1.83
C THR A 310 -28.52 13.96 -2.91
N ILE A 311 -27.87 14.63 -3.87
CA ILE A 311 -28.52 15.12 -5.08
C ILE A 311 -28.70 13.94 -6.04
N ARG A 312 -29.82 13.23 -5.85
CA ARG A 312 -30.19 12.06 -6.65
C ARG A 312 -31.04 12.50 -7.84
N VAL A 313 -30.59 12.19 -9.06
CA VAL A 313 -31.37 12.40 -10.30
C VAL A 313 -31.53 11.07 -11.04
N PRO A 314 -32.67 10.38 -10.88
CA PRO A 314 -32.97 9.15 -11.62
C PRO A 314 -33.11 9.44 -13.10
N LEU A 315 -32.36 8.72 -13.93
CA LEU A 315 -32.41 8.84 -15.38
C LEU A 315 -32.98 7.58 -16.02
N VAL A 316 -33.71 7.76 -17.11
CA VAL A 316 -34.23 6.68 -17.96
C VAL A 316 -33.74 6.85 -19.39
N SER A 317 -33.78 5.77 -20.18
CA SER A 317 -33.38 5.77 -21.60
C SER A 317 -33.96 6.96 -22.37
N GLY A 318 -33.10 7.65 -23.13
CA GLY A 318 -33.41 8.84 -23.92
C GLY A 318 -33.15 10.16 -23.22
N GLN A 319 -32.83 10.15 -21.92
CA GLN A 319 -32.54 11.36 -21.16
C GLN A 319 -31.06 11.75 -21.19
N VAL A 320 -30.82 13.06 -21.22
CA VAL A 320 -29.52 13.70 -21.14
C VAL A 320 -29.52 14.63 -19.94
N LEU A 321 -28.69 14.34 -18.94
CA LEU A 321 -28.38 15.30 -17.87
C LEU A 321 -27.13 16.08 -18.27
N ASP A 322 -27.32 17.28 -18.81
CA ASP A 322 -26.23 18.20 -19.13
C ASP A 322 -26.24 19.36 -18.15
N VAL A 323 -25.29 19.35 -17.20
CA VAL A 323 -25.18 20.33 -16.13
C VAL A 323 -23.80 20.99 -16.16
N PHE A 324 -23.77 22.32 -16.11
CA PHE A 324 -22.54 23.09 -16.16
C PHE A 324 -22.54 24.25 -15.18
N SER A 325 -21.33 24.70 -14.86
CA SER A 325 -21.08 25.79 -13.94
C SER A 325 -19.85 26.59 -14.35
N ASN A 326 -19.72 27.81 -13.82
CA ASN A 326 -18.52 28.65 -13.90
C ASN A 326 -17.74 28.66 -12.57
N GLY A 327 -17.71 27.53 -11.86
CA GLY A 327 -16.99 27.35 -10.59
C GLY A 327 -17.88 27.35 -9.35
N ALA A 328 -19.10 26.80 -9.44
CA ALA A 328 -19.96 26.58 -8.28
C ALA A 328 -19.30 25.61 -7.31
N LEU A 329 -19.12 26.06 -6.07
CA LEU A 329 -18.60 25.26 -4.98
C LEU A 329 -19.76 24.59 -4.24
N ILE A 330 -19.78 23.26 -4.21
CA ILE A 330 -20.76 22.45 -3.48
C ILE A 330 -20.10 21.90 -2.22
N LYS A 331 -20.71 22.13 -1.05
CA LYS A 331 -20.25 21.56 0.23
C LYS A 331 -21.37 20.83 0.96
N PRO A 332 -21.16 19.58 1.38
CA PRO A 332 -22.06 18.91 2.31
C PRO A 332 -21.85 19.45 3.74
N ASN A 333 -22.96 19.77 4.43
CA ASN A 333 -22.92 20.25 5.83
C ASN A 333 -22.98 19.11 6.84
N VAL A 334 -23.81 18.13 6.53
CA VAL A 334 -23.80 16.84 7.20
C VAL A 334 -23.49 15.78 6.18
N ILE A 335 -23.08 14.63 6.67
CA ILE A 335 -23.00 13.39 5.92
C ILE A 335 -24.32 13.18 5.16
N PRO A 336 -24.33 13.26 3.81
CA PRO A 336 -25.57 13.18 3.03
C PRO A 336 -26.34 11.89 3.28
N VAL A 337 -27.67 11.99 3.44
CA VAL A 337 -28.55 10.81 3.57
C VAL A 337 -28.41 9.92 2.33
N ASN A 338 -28.12 8.65 2.53
CA ASN A 338 -27.85 7.71 1.45
C ASN A 338 -29.03 7.60 0.47
N ALA A 339 -28.85 8.14 -0.74
CA ALA A 339 -29.66 7.89 -1.90
C ALA A 339 -28.76 7.60 -3.11
N SER A 340 -28.05 6.47 -3.07
CA SER A 340 -27.15 5.99 -4.12
C SER A 340 -27.87 5.39 -5.32
N ILE A 341 -27.24 5.36 -6.49
CA ILE A 341 -27.67 4.50 -7.62
C ILE A 341 -27.39 3.02 -7.35
N TRP A 342 -26.40 2.72 -6.52
CA TRP A 342 -26.00 1.38 -6.07
C TRP A 342 -25.14 1.49 -4.82
N ASN A 343 -25.34 0.60 -3.86
CA ASN A 343 -24.44 0.50 -2.71
C ASN A 343 -23.45 -0.65 -2.96
N LEU A 344 -22.18 -0.32 -3.14
CA LEU A 344 -21.16 -1.31 -3.52
C LEU A 344 -20.42 -1.87 -2.31
N THR A 345 -20.19 -1.03 -1.32
CA THR A 345 -19.42 -1.38 -0.14
C THR A 345 -20.32 -1.66 1.06
N GLN A 346 -19.75 -2.26 2.11
CA GLN A 346 -20.46 -2.46 3.37
C GLN A 346 -20.47 -1.20 4.25
N PHE A 347 -19.76 -0.14 3.84
CA PHE A 347 -19.69 1.14 4.55
C PHE A 347 -20.97 1.96 4.37
N ARG A 348 -21.12 2.98 5.21
CA ARG A 348 -22.13 4.01 5.02
C ARG A 348 -21.64 4.96 3.93
N GLU A 349 -22.23 4.81 2.74
CA GLU A 349 -21.84 5.57 1.57
C GLU A 349 -22.61 6.89 1.46
N HIS A 350 -21.88 7.98 1.32
CA HIS A 350 -22.42 9.32 1.29
C HIS A 350 -22.08 9.99 -0.03
N ASN A 351 -23.00 9.79 -0.98
CA ASN A 351 -22.88 10.33 -2.32
C ASN A 351 -23.34 11.79 -2.31
N LEU A 352 -22.55 12.71 -2.86
CA LEU A 352 -23.00 14.09 -3.03
C LEU A 352 -23.91 14.16 -4.26
N PHE A 353 -23.41 13.82 -5.44
CA PHE A 353 -24.20 13.68 -6.66
C PHE A 353 -24.32 12.21 -7.06
N SER A 354 -25.56 11.76 -7.29
CA SER A 354 -25.87 10.39 -7.69
C SER A 354 -26.79 10.37 -8.90
N PHE A 355 -26.24 10.19 -10.09
CA PHE A 355 -26.95 10.36 -11.37
C PHE A 355 -26.98 9.07 -12.18
N GLY A 356 -28.10 8.79 -12.83
CA GLY A 356 -28.30 7.57 -13.60
C GLY A 356 -29.49 6.74 -13.14
N PRO A 357 -29.75 5.58 -13.75
CA PRO A 357 -30.76 4.65 -13.28
C PRO A 357 -30.30 3.97 -11.98
N THR A 358 -31.26 3.46 -11.20
CA THR A 358 -30.93 2.59 -10.07
C THR A 358 -30.55 1.21 -10.62
N GLY A 359 -29.44 0.65 -10.13
CA GLY A 359 -29.03 -0.71 -10.51
C GLY A 359 -30.06 -1.75 -10.06
N THR A 360 -30.13 -2.87 -10.78
CA THR A 360 -31.12 -3.94 -10.56
C THR A 360 -30.44 -5.26 -10.22
N GLY A 361 -31.11 -6.16 -9.49
CA GLY A 361 -30.51 -7.44 -9.08
C GLY A 361 -29.61 -7.33 -7.85
N SER A 362 -28.80 -8.35 -7.60
CA SER A 362 -27.94 -8.48 -6.42
C SER A 362 -26.44 -8.50 -6.72
N ASP A 363 -26.05 -8.50 -8.00
CA ASP A 363 -24.66 -8.57 -8.44
C ASP A 363 -24.35 -7.36 -9.33
N VAL A 364 -23.36 -6.57 -8.93
CA VAL A 364 -22.94 -5.36 -9.66
C VAL A 364 -22.54 -5.68 -11.10
N LYS A 365 -21.97 -6.87 -11.36
CA LYS A 365 -21.55 -7.34 -12.69
C LYS A 365 -22.65 -7.23 -13.75
N LEU A 366 -23.91 -7.34 -13.33
CA LEU A 366 -25.09 -7.36 -14.20
C LEU A 366 -26.10 -6.26 -13.85
N ALA A 367 -25.78 -5.37 -12.89
CA ALA A 367 -26.77 -4.49 -12.29
C ALA A 367 -27.25 -3.36 -13.20
N PHE A 368 -26.41 -2.93 -14.14
CA PHE A 368 -26.60 -1.70 -14.92
C PHE A 368 -26.86 -1.97 -16.40
N THR A 369 -27.78 -2.89 -16.70
CA THR A 369 -28.28 -3.13 -18.07
C THR A 369 -29.29 -2.08 -18.54
N ASN A 370 -29.80 -1.25 -17.63
CA ASN A 370 -30.83 -0.24 -17.86
C ASN A 370 -30.27 1.18 -18.14
N ASN A 371 -28.97 1.31 -18.37
CA ASN A 371 -28.30 2.60 -18.59
C ASN A 371 -28.06 2.97 -20.06
N SER A 372 -28.52 2.12 -21.00
CA SER A 372 -28.41 2.38 -22.44
C SER A 372 -29.21 3.62 -22.85
N ASN A 373 -28.66 4.37 -23.81
CA ASN A 373 -29.21 5.61 -24.35
C ASN A 373 -29.42 6.70 -23.28
N ILE A 374 -28.59 6.70 -22.24
CA ILE A 374 -28.52 7.76 -21.23
C ILE A 374 -27.18 8.48 -21.39
N SER A 375 -27.19 9.81 -21.29
CA SER A 375 -25.97 10.63 -21.30
C SER A 375 -25.91 11.55 -20.09
N ILE A 376 -24.73 11.67 -19.49
CA ILE A 376 -24.45 12.59 -18.38
C ILE A 376 -23.26 13.46 -18.74
N HIS A 377 -23.45 14.77 -18.77
CA HIS A 377 -22.40 15.78 -18.94
C HIS A 377 -22.32 16.67 -17.70
N ILE A 378 -21.13 16.79 -17.11
CA ILE A 378 -20.88 17.61 -15.92
C ILE A 378 -19.68 18.51 -16.19
N SER A 379 -19.79 19.83 -16.00
CA SER A 379 -18.62 20.70 -16.16
C SER A 379 -18.53 21.91 -15.24
N GLY A 380 -17.31 22.30 -14.89
CA GLY A 380 -17.02 23.56 -14.21
C GLY A 380 -17.42 23.63 -12.73
N PHE A 381 -17.52 22.48 -12.05
CA PHE A 381 -17.90 22.40 -10.63
C PHE A 381 -16.69 22.26 -9.70
N GLU A 382 -16.86 22.72 -8.46
CA GLU A 382 -15.97 22.42 -7.35
C GLU A 382 -16.75 21.69 -6.25
N PHE A 383 -16.18 20.60 -5.72
CA PHE A 383 -16.73 19.80 -4.64
C PHE A 383 -15.72 19.77 -3.49
N ASP A 384 -16.14 20.12 -2.28
CA ASP A 384 -15.27 20.14 -1.11
C ASP A 384 -15.95 19.56 0.11
N TYR A 385 -15.35 18.49 0.66
CA TYR A 385 -15.83 17.78 1.83
C TYR A 385 -15.18 18.22 3.15
N SER A 386 -14.42 19.33 3.15
CA SER A 386 -13.67 19.81 4.32
C SER A 386 -14.49 20.04 5.61
N ILE A 387 -15.81 20.21 5.51
CA ILE A 387 -16.71 20.42 6.65
C ILE A 387 -17.11 19.08 7.30
N ILE A 388 -16.94 17.95 6.61
CA ILE A 388 -17.33 16.63 7.11
C ILE A 388 -16.21 16.02 7.97
N PRO A 389 -16.44 15.74 9.26
CA PRO A 389 -15.47 15.05 10.11
C PRO A 389 -15.59 13.54 9.88
N PHE A 390 -14.97 13.04 8.82
CA PHE A 390 -14.90 11.59 8.60
C PHE A 390 -14.16 10.92 9.78
N ILE A 391 -14.85 10.01 10.46
CA ILE A 391 -14.28 9.22 11.56
C ILE A 391 -13.79 7.90 10.97
N GLU A 392 -12.48 7.67 10.99
CA GLU A 392 -11.92 6.34 10.70
C GLU A 392 -12.28 5.39 11.85
N ASN A 393 -13.32 4.57 11.66
CA ASN A 393 -13.64 3.47 12.57
C ASN A 393 -13.07 2.17 12.00
N THR A 394 -12.01 1.66 12.62
CA THR A 394 -11.20 0.56 12.12
C THR A 394 -11.74 -0.83 12.45
N ILE A 395 -12.88 -0.93 13.15
CA ILE A 395 -13.32 -2.20 13.76
C ILE A 395 -14.71 -2.68 13.32
N ASN A 396 -15.52 -1.85 12.64
CA ASN A 396 -16.87 -2.23 12.18
C ASN A 396 -17.20 -1.64 10.79
N TYR A 397 -18.20 -2.21 10.12
CA TYR A 397 -18.78 -1.71 8.85
C TYR A 397 -19.47 -0.32 8.97
N ASP A 398 -19.33 0.36 10.10
CA ASP A 398 -20.02 1.61 10.44
C ASP A 398 -19.24 2.88 10.03
N ALA A 399 -18.10 2.75 9.33
CA ALA A 399 -17.37 3.92 8.85
C ALA A 399 -18.14 4.65 7.73
N ASP A 400 -18.11 5.97 7.77
CA ASP A 400 -18.69 6.84 6.75
C ASP A 400 -17.67 7.13 5.65
N ILE A 401 -18.07 6.97 4.40
CA ILE A 401 -17.24 7.34 3.25
C ILE A 401 -17.97 8.31 2.33
N GLY A 402 -17.27 9.34 1.86
CA GLY A 402 -17.77 10.36 0.94
C GLY A 402 -17.48 9.99 -0.51
N ILE A 403 -18.48 10.13 -1.37
CA ILE A 403 -18.36 9.95 -2.82
C ILE A 403 -18.82 11.23 -3.51
N ALA A 404 -17.94 11.94 -4.20
CA ALA A 404 -18.34 13.19 -4.84
C ALA A 404 -19.33 12.94 -5.98
N LEU A 405 -19.00 12.03 -6.89
CA LEU A 405 -19.84 11.69 -8.04
C LEU A 405 -20.04 10.17 -8.13
N GLN A 406 -21.29 9.72 -8.10
CA GLN A 406 -21.67 8.34 -8.41
C GLN A 406 -22.58 8.30 -9.65
N LEU A 407 -22.12 7.64 -10.71
CA LEU A 407 -22.70 7.79 -12.05
C LEU A 407 -22.97 6.44 -12.73
N SER A 408 -24.06 6.38 -13.50
CA SER A 408 -24.30 5.31 -14.47
C SER A 408 -25.06 5.85 -15.67
N ALA A 409 -24.48 5.67 -16.85
CA ALA A 409 -25.01 6.07 -18.14
C ALA A 409 -24.18 5.38 -19.23
N GLU A 410 -24.73 5.28 -20.46
CA GLU A 410 -23.97 4.80 -21.62
C GLU A 410 -22.84 5.78 -21.98
N ASN A 411 -23.12 7.09 -21.95
CA ASN A 411 -22.15 8.16 -22.22
C ASN A 411 -21.96 9.06 -21.00
N ILE A 412 -20.73 9.24 -20.55
CA ILE A 412 -20.36 10.16 -19.46
C ILE A 412 -19.28 11.11 -19.94
N VAL A 413 -19.47 12.42 -19.73
CA VAL A 413 -18.47 13.45 -20.03
C VAL A 413 -18.31 14.36 -18.84
N ILE A 414 -17.10 14.48 -18.30
CA ILE A 414 -16.80 15.36 -17.17
C ILE A 414 -15.62 16.25 -17.50
N LYS A 415 -15.77 17.57 -17.34
CA LYS A 415 -14.76 18.55 -17.72
C LYS A 415 -14.57 19.63 -16.65
N ASP A 416 -13.33 20.02 -16.38
CA ASP A 416 -13.02 21.18 -15.55
C ASP A 416 -13.63 21.11 -14.13
N VAL A 417 -13.49 19.95 -13.47
CA VAL A 417 -14.03 19.72 -12.12
C VAL A 417 -12.91 19.61 -11.09
N LEU A 418 -13.10 20.23 -9.93
CA LEU A 418 -12.28 20.04 -8.73
C LEU A 418 -13.05 19.23 -7.69
N ILE A 419 -12.46 18.17 -7.16
CA ILE A 419 -12.96 17.39 -6.03
C ILE A 419 -11.89 17.42 -4.94
N SER A 420 -12.25 17.85 -3.74
CA SER A 420 -11.29 18.01 -2.64
C SER A 420 -11.77 17.43 -1.31
N ASN A 421 -10.82 16.94 -0.52
CA ASN A 421 -10.98 16.61 0.90
C ASN A 421 -12.04 15.53 1.24
N THR A 422 -12.29 14.58 0.34
CA THR A 422 -13.21 13.46 0.62
C THR A 422 -12.45 12.21 1.05
N GLN A 423 -12.92 11.57 2.13
CA GLN A 423 -12.51 10.21 2.50
C GLN A 423 -13.47 9.21 1.88
N GLY A 424 -13.09 8.53 0.80
CA GLY A 424 -13.95 7.63 0.04
C GLY A 424 -13.56 7.66 -1.43
N TYR A 425 -14.52 7.95 -2.31
CA TYR A 425 -14.31 7.93 -3.76
C TYR A 425 -14.39 9.34 -4.35
N GLY A 426 -13.52 9.64 -5.33
CA GLY A 426 -13.67 10.84 -6.15
C GLY A 426 -14.86 10.69 -7.09
N ILE A 427 -14.68 9.85 -8.10
CA ILE A 427 -15.70 9.56 -9.11
C ILE A 427 -15.87 8.05 -9.21
N ARG A 428 -17.11 7.58 -9.09
CA ARG A 428 -17.46 6.17 -9.14
C ARG A 428 -18.50 5.92 -10.21
N ASN A 429 -18.15 5.10 -11.19
CA ASN A 429 -18.95 4.82 -12.37
C ASN A 429 -19.33 3.34 -12.42
N HIS A 430 -20.55 3.08 -12.86
CA HIS A 430 -21.07 1.73 -13.02
C HIS A 430 -21.69 1.51 -14.40
N GLY A 431 -21.28 0.44 -15.08
CA GLY A 431 -21.92 0.00 -16.33
C GLY A 431 -21.64 0.88 -17.54
N THR A 432 -20.69 1.80 -17.50
CA THR A 432 -20.52 2.78 -18.59
C THR A 432 -19.88 2.18 -19.83
N LYS A 433 -20.28 2.68 -21.01
CA LYS A 433 -19.70 2.32 -22.31
C LYS A 433 -18.69 3.34 -22.79
N TYR A 434 -18.98 4.62 -22.68
CA TYR A 434 -18.10 5.69 -23.11
C TYR A 434 -17.94 6.70 -21.99
N SER A 435 -16.71 7.02 -21.62
CA SER A 435 -16.43 8.03 -20.61
C SER A 435 -15.25 8.91 -20.96
N GLU A 436 -15.45 10.23 -20.95
CA GLU A 436 -14.39 11.24 -21.14
C GLU A 436 -14.24 12.08 -19.86
N TYR A 437 -13.06 12.04 -19.24
CA TYR A 437 -12.70 12.88 -18.11
C TYR A 437 -11.55 13.81 -18.54
N ARG A 438 -11.79 15.12 -18.55
CA ARG A 438 -10.77 16.11 -18.94
C ARG A 438 -10.58 17.17 -17.87
N ASN A 439 -9.32 17.47 -17.54
CA ASN A 439 -8.96 18.53 -16.58
C ASN A 439 -9.68 18.38 -15.22
N ILE A 440 -9.74 17.14 -14.74
CA ILE A 440 -10.32 16.82 -13.42
C ILE A 440 -9.22 16.84 -12.38
N ARG A 441 -9.46 17.49 -11.24
CA ARG A 441 -8.51 17.54 -10.13
C ARG A 441 -9.13 16.91 -8.90
N CYS A 442 -8.68 15.71 -8.52
CA CYS A 442 -8.98 15.07 -7.25
C CYS A 442 -7.84 15.37 -6.27
N LEU A 443 -8.03 16.27 -5.30
CA LEU A 443 -7.00 16.72 -4.36
C LEU A 443 -7.34 16.31 -2.92
N ASN A 444 -6.46 15.56 -2.26
CA ASN A 444 -6.75 15.02 -0.92
C ASN A 444 -8.04 14.16 -0.96
N VAL A 445 -8.11 13.30 -1.97
CA VAL A 445 -9.25 12.41 -2.24
C VAL A 445 -8.80 10.97 -2.02
N GLY A 446 -9.64 10.14 -1.43
CA GLY A 446 -9.36 8.72 -1.22
C GLY A 446 -9.38 8.36 0.25
N GLY A 447 -8.27 7.90 0.81
CA GLY A 447 -8.25 7.22 2.11
C GLY A 447 -8.08 5.72 1.92
N ARG A 448 -7.96 4.99 3.01
CA ARG A 448 -7.74 3.55 2.98
C ARG A 448 -8.11 3.00 4.35
N GLY A 449 -9.23 2.29 4.44
CA GLY A 449 -9.74 1.75 5.71
C GLY A 449 -9.61 0.23 5.84
N GLN A 450 -9.94 -0.26 7.03
CA GLN A 450 -9.97 -1.69 7.36
C GLN A 450 -11.43 -2.18 7.45
N THR A 451 -11.74 -3.35 6.91
CA THR A 451 -13.01 -4.07 7.13
C THR A 451 -12.75 -5.46 7.64
N VAL A 452 -13.67 -5.99 8.45
CA VAL A 452 -13.69 -7.43 8.72
C VAL A 452 -14.24 -8.11 7.46
N ALA A 453 -13.46 -8.98 6.83
CA ALA A 453 -13.90 -9.77 5.69
C ALA A 453 -13.76 -11.26 6.06
N GLY A 454 -14.88 -11.90 6.40
CA GLY A 454 -14.87 -13.30 6.85
C GLY A 454 -14.05 -13.50 8.13
N SER A 455 -13.06 -14.40 8.10
CA SER A 455 -12.16 -14.68 9.24
C SER A 455 -10.94 -13.74 9.34
N GLY A 456 -10.86 -12.68 8.52
CA GLY A 456 -9.73 -11.75 8.46
C GLY A 456 -10.13 -10.28 8.40
N VAL A 457 -9.12 -9.40 8.37
CA VAL A 457 -9.28 -7.95 8.18
C VAL A 457 -8.74 -7.59 6.80
N ASP A 458 -9.60 -7.11 5.90
CA ASP A 458 -9.19 -6.45 4.66
C ASP A 458 -8.73 -5.03 5.00
N LYS A 459 -7.47 -4.72 4.74
CA LYS A 459 -6.87 -3.40 5.03
C LYS A 459 -6.93 -2.43 3.84
N ASP A 460 -7.65 -2.80 2.79
CA ASP A 460 -7.69 -2.13 1.50
C ASP A 460 -9.11 -1.93 0.95
N ALA A 461 -10.07 -1.54 1.79
CA ALA A 461 -11.49 -1.69 1.46
C ALA A 461 -12.15 -0.53 0.66
N TYR A 462 -11.59 0.68 0.65
CA TYR A 462 -12.11 1.84 -0.10
C TYR A 462 -11.02 2.87 -0.36
N GLY A 463 -11.29 3.87 -1.22
CA GLY A 463 -10.44 5.07 -1.29
C GLY A 463 -9.97 5.54 -2.66
N ASP A 464 -10.79 5.40 -3.70
CA ASP A 464 -10.29 5.50 -5.07
C ASP A 464 -10.61 6.83 -5.75
N ALA A 465 -9.68 7.38 -6.53
CA ALA A 465 -9.91 8.65 -7.23
C ALA A 465 -10.92 8.47 -8.37
N TYR A 466 -10.71 7.44 -9.19
CA TYR A 466 -11.60 7.03 -10.28
C TYR A 466 -11.88 5.54 -10.14
N TYR A 467 -13.14 5.19 -10.01
CA TYR A 467 -13.60 3.82 -9.87
C TYR A 467 -14.54 3.47 -11.01
N PHE A 468 -14.22 2.41 -11.74
CA PHE A 468 -15.03 1.86 -12.82
C PHE A 468 -15.43 0.45 -12.45
N SER A 469 -16.73 0.16 -12.49
CA SER A 469 -17.20 -1.20 -12.30
C SER A 469 -18.16 -1.65 -13.36
N SER A 470 -18.01 -2.93 -13.71
CA SER A 470 -18.93 -3.65 -14.58
C SER A 470 -19.14 -2.94 -15.90
N CYS A 471 -18.07 -2.38 -16.46
CA CYS A 471 -18.07 -1.76 -17.78
C CYS A 471 -18.69 -2.71 -18.81
N VAL A 472 -19.54 -2.16 -19.68
CA VAL A 472 -20.17 -2.95 -20.75
C VAL A 472 -19.14 -3.32 -21.81
N ASP A 473 -19.48 -4.24 -22.71
CA ASP A 473 -18.54 -4.70 -23.73
C ASP A 473 -18.04 -3.57 -24.63
N GLN A 474 -16.73 -3.62 -24.89
CA GLN A 474 -15.96 -2.64 -25.66
C GLN A 474 -16.04 -1.22 -25.08
N ALA A 475 -16.13 -1.10 -23.75
CA ALA A 475 -16.12 0.20 -23.11
C ALA A 475 -14.82 0.98 -23.44
N ASN A 476 -14.94 2.30 -23.60
CA ASN A 476 -13.85 3.20 -23.87
C ASN A 476 -13.84 4.36 -22.88
N ILE A 477 -12.81 4.36 -22.03
CA ILE A 477 -12.62 5.30 -20.94
C ILE A 477 -11.39 6.16 -21.28
N SER A 478 -11.50 7.48 -21.18
CA SER A 478 -10.38 8.40 -21.37
C SER A 478 -10.21 9.37 -20.20
N LEU A 479 -8.98 9.50 -19.71
CA LEU A 479 -8.57 10.49 -18.71
C LEU A 479 -7.48 11.38 -19.32
N GLU A 480 -7.81 12.66 -19.52
CA GLU A 480 -6.91 13.63 -20.16
C GLU A 480 -6.61 14.80 -19.23
N TYR A 481 -5.34 15.08 -19.00
CA TYR A 481 -4.87 16.22 -18.19
C TYR A 481 -5.47 16.24 -16.77
N CYS A 482 -5.74 15.06 -16.22
CA CYS A 482 -6.31 14.92 -14.88
C CYS A 482 -5.22 14.85 -13.81
N ILE A 483 -5.52 15.32 -12.61
CA ILE A 483 -4.66 15.24 -11.43
C ILE A 483 -5.38 14.44 -10.37
N ALA A 484 -4.78 13.36 -9.89
CA ALA A 484 -5.23 12.64 -8.69
C ALA A 484 -4.13 12.68 -7.64
N LYS A 485 -4.42 13.30 -6.49
CA LYS A 485 -3.55 13.36 -5.32
C LYS A 485 -4.26 12.76 -4.13
N GLY A 486 -3.79 11.59 -3.71
CA GLY A 486 -4.32 10.88 -2.56
C GLY A 486 -4.05 11.58 -1.23
N ILE A 487 -4.78 11.15 -0.20
CA ILE A 487 -4.53 11.43 1.21
C ILE A 487 -3.28 10.64 1.62
N GLN A 488 -2.36 11.27 2.34
CA GLN A 488 -1.15 10.63 2.83
C GLN A 488 -0.90 11.00 4.29
N SER A 489 -0.86 10.00 5.16
CA SER A 489 -0.29 10.10 6.51
C SER A 489 1.15 9.57 6.51
N TYR A 490 1.85 9.63 7.65
CA TYR A 490 3.23 9.15 7.76
C TYR A 490 3.38 7.66 7.39
N VAL A 491 2.34 6.85 7.64
CA VAL A 491 2.37 5.39 7.47
C VAL A 491 1.54 4.88 6.30
N LYS A 492 0.66 5.70 5.69
CA LYS A 492 -0.42 5.21 4.82
C LYS A 492 -0.77 6.16 3.68
N ARG A 493 -1.05 5.59 2.50
CA ARG A 493 -1.57 6.29 1.30
C ARG A 493 -3.02 5.93 1.01
N SER A 494 -3.72 6.77 0.24
CA SER A 494 -5.02 6.40 -0.36
C SER A 494 -4.93 5.09 -1.15
N ARG A 495 -6.03 4.36 -1.28
CA ARG A 495 -6.08 3.05 -1.92
C ARG A 495 -5.64 3.04 -3.40
N VAL A 496 -6.47 3.52 -4.34
CA VAL A 496 -6.14 3.48 -5.79
C VAL A 496 -6.39 4.81 -6.52
N ALA A 497 -5.53 5.17 -7.49
CA ALA A 497 -5.82 6.29 -8.38
C ALA A 497 -6.92 5.93 -9.41
N VAL A 498 -6.77 4.82 -10.15
CA VAL A 498 -7.75 4.32 -11.12
C VAL A 498 -8.04 2.83 -10.92
N THR A 499 -9.30 2.49 -10.72
CA THR A 499 -9.75 1.11 -10.46
C THR A 499 -10.72 0.62 -11.54
N PHE A 500 -10.53 -0.62 -11.97
CA PHE A 500 -11.45 -1.42 -12.78
C PHE A 500 -11.77 -2.70 -12.00
N GLU A 501 -13.04 -2.94 -11.67
CA GLU A 501 -13.48 -4.07 -10.86
C GLU A 501 -14.82 -4.64 -11.36
N TYR A 502 -15.06 -5.94 -11.17
CA TYR A 502 -16.33 -6.59 -11.50
C TYR A 502 -16.76 -6.49 -12.98
N GLY A 503 -15.81 -6.28 -13.90
CA GLY A 503 -16.04 -6.37 -15.34
C GLY A 503 -15.86 -7.79 -15.86
N ILE A 504 -16.78 -8.26 -16.68
CA ILE A 504 -16.68 -9.54 -17.41
C ILE A 504 -16.41 -9.34 -18.91
N ASN A 505 -16.50 -8.09 -19.38
CA ASN A 505 -16.30 -7.74 -20.79
C ASN A 505 -15.00 -6.98 -20.99
N SER A 506 -14.55 -6.93 -22.25
CA SER A 506 -13.32 -6.21 -22.60
C SER A 506 -13.53 -4.69 -22.54
N SER A 507 -12.54 -3.96 -22.04
CA SER A 507 -12.57 -2.49 -21.99
C SER A 507 -11.24 -1.87 -22.43
N SER A 508 -11.28 -0.59 -22.77
CA SER A 508 -10.11 0.22 -23.15
C SER A 508 -10.00 1.45 -22.27
N LEU A 509 -8.76 1.77 -21.89
CA LEU A 509 -8.42 2.88 -21.01
C LEU A 509 -7.34 3.74 -21.67
N ASN A 510 -7.63 5.01 -21.93
CA ASN A 510 -6.69 5.97 -22.50
C ASN A 510 -6.35 7.04 -21.47
N ILE A 511 -5.12 7.06 -20.95
CA ILE A 511 -4.65 8.07 -20.00
C ILE A 511 -3.60 8.95 -20.70
N LYS A 512 -3.80 10.27 -20.70
CA LYS A 512 -2.89 11.21 -21.37
C LYS A 512 -2.62 12.44 -20.51
N GLY A 513 -1.35 12.77 -20.33
CA GLY A 513 -0.96 14.04 -19.68
C GLY A 513 -1.40 14.16 -18.22
N CYS A 514 -1.67 13.04 -17.55
CA CYS A 514 -2.20 13.03 -16.19
C CYS A 514 -1.07 13.08 -15.14
N VAL A 515 -1.45 13.39 -13.89
CA VAL A 515 -0.55 13.35 -12.73
C VAL A 515 -1.21 12.58 -11.61
N PHE A 516 -0.69 11.40 -11.27
CA PHE A 516 -1.20 10.57 -10.19
C PHE A 516 -0.14 10.43 -9.09
N GLN A 517 -0.54 10.71 -7.85
CA GLN A 517 0.38 10.73 -6.72
C GLN A 517 -0.30 10.33 -5.41
N LYS A 518 0.49 9.74 -4.49
CA LYS A 518 0.06 9.43 -3.11
C LYS A 518 -1.07 8.41 -3.01
N TYR A 519 -1.11 7.45 -3.93
CA TYR A 519 -1.97 6.26 -3.83
C TYR A 519 -1.09 5.03 -3.65
N SER A 520 -1.54 4.02 -2.91
CA SER A 520 -0.87 2.73 -2.84
C SER A 520 -0.79 2.13 -4.25
N LYS A 521 -1.90 2.12 -4.98
CA LYS A 521 -1.99 1.58 -6.34
C LYS A 521 -2.30 2.70 -7.35
N MET A 522 -1.61 2.73 -8.48
CA MET A 522 -1.93 3.69 -9.54
C MET A 522 -3.05 3.14 -10.45
N LEU A 523 -2.89 1.91 -10.94
CA LEU A 523 -3.92 1.16 -11.64
C LEU A 523 -4.24 -0.12 -10.87
N HIS A 524 -5.50 -0.35 -10.51
CA HIS A 524 -5.99 -1.63 -10.01
C HIS A 524 -6.97 -2.19 -11.03
N ILE A 525 -6.65 -3.35 -11.62
CA ILE A 525 -7.43 -3.91 -12.74
C ILE A 525 -7.85 -5.33 -12.38
N GLU A 526 -8.98 -5.46 -11.70
CA GLU A 526 -9.53 -6.73 -11.24
C GLU A 526 -10.81 -7.05 -12.02
N GLU A 527 -10.65 -7.20 -13.34
CA GLU A 527 -11.72 -7.57 -14.28
C GLU A 527 -11.36 -8.83 -15.06
N GLU A 528 -12.35 -9.70 -15.27
CA GLU A 528 -12.21 -10.96 -16.01
C GLU A 528 -12.09 -10.72 -17.53
N GLY A 529 -12.79 -9.70 -18.06
CA GLY A 529 -12.79 -9.38 -19.49
C GLY A 529 -11.51 -8.74 -20.02
N GLY A 530 -10.69 -8.19 -19.11
CA GLY A 530 -9.39 -7.59 -19.39
C GLY A 530 -9.46 -6.18 -19.97
N VAL A 531 -8.38 -5.42 -19.75
CA VAL A 531 -8.30 -4.00 -20.09
C VAL A 531 -7.13 -3.72 -21.03
N LEU A 532 -7.39 -3.04 -22.15
CA LEU A 532 -6.35 -2.45 -23.00
C LEU A 532 -6.08 -1.02 -22.55
N ALA A 533 -5.02 -0.82 -21.77
CA ALA A 533 -4.62 0.50 -21.28
C ALA A 533 -3.50 1.12 -22.12
N GLN A 534 -3.71 2.35 -22.57
CA GLN A 534 -2.74 3.20 -23.27
C GLN A 534 -2.49 4.43 -22.40
N ILE A 535 -1.29 4.53 -21.84
CA ILE A 535 -0.89 5.60 -20.93
C ILE A 535 0.23 6.39 -21.59
N THR A 536 0.02 7.70 -21.77
CA THR A 536 0.96 8.58 -22.46
C THR A 536 1.24 9.84 -21.65
N THR A 537 2.51 10.29 -21.65
CA THR A 537 2.94 11.56 -21.03
C THR A 537 2.43 11.78 -19.60
N THR A 538 2.32 10.70 -18.81
CA THR A 538 1.71 10.72 -17.48
C THR A 538 2.79 10.64 -16.40
N ILE A 539 2.58 11.38 -15.31
CA ILE A 539 3.48 11.43 -14.16
C ILE A 539 2.89 10.60 -13.03
N PHE A 540 3.68 9.66 -12.51
CA PHE A 540 3.36 8.82 -11.37
C PHE A 540 4.35 9.07 -10.25
N SER A 541 3.87 9.31 -9.03
CA SER A 541 4.76 9.49 -7.88
C SER A 541 4.19 8.97 -6.56
N ASP A 542 5.06 8.60 -5.63
CA ASP A 542 4.72 8.22 -4.25
C ASP A 542 3.65 7.13 -4.16
N PHE A 543 3.99 5.92 -4.62
CA PHE A 543 3.10 4.76 -4.66
C PHE A 543 3.79 3.44 -4.32
N ASN A 544 3.01 2.38 -4.09
CA ASN A 544 3.48 1.02 -3.81
C ASN A 544 3.44 0.12 -5.05
N PHE A 545 2.41 0.27 -5.88
CA PHE A 545 2.16 -0.50 -7.10
C PHE A 545 1.70 0.41 -8.24
N MET A 546 2.34 0.33 -9.41
CA MET A 546 1.85 1.06 -10.59
C MET A 546 0.67 0.35 -11.25
N VAL A 547 0.71 -0.98 -11.31
CA VAL A 547 -0.38 -1.84 -11.79
C VAL A 547 -0.55 -3.00 -10.80
N ALA A 548 -1.78 -3.25 -10.36
CA ALA A 548 -2.13 -4.28 -9.37
C ALA A 548 -3.34 -5.12 -9.82
N ASN A 549 -3.44 -6.34 -9.28
CA ASN A 549 -4.58 -7.26 -9.34
C ASN A 549 -5.07 -7.71 -10.73
N THR A 550 -4.22 -7.71 -11.78
CA THR A 550 -4.63 -8.15 -13.12
C THR A 550 -5.02 -9.63 -13.16
N LEU A 551 -6.31 -9.93 -13.36
CA LEU A 551 -6.86 -11.30 -13.31
C LEU A 551 -6.66 -12.11 -14.60
N THR A 552 -6.35 -11.47 -15.72
CA THR A 552 -6.35 -12.11 -17.05
C THR A 552 -5.15 -11.71 -17.92
N LEU A 553 -4.72 -12.63 -18.80
CA LEU A 553 -3.67 -12.43 -19.81
C LEU A 553 -4.07 -11.48 -20.93
N THR A 554 -5.36 -11.17 -21.06
CA THR A 554 -5.87 -10.22 -22.07
C THR A 554 -5.66 -8.77 -21.66
N THR A 555 -5.31 -8.50 -20.39
CA THR A 555 -4.96 -7.16 -19.93
C THR A 555 -3.58 -6.76 -20.46
N ILE A 556 -3.53 -5.63 -21.18
CA ILE A 556 -2.32 -5.08 -21.79
C ILE A 556 -2.22 -3.62 -21.34
N CYS A 557 -1.08 -3.22 -20.76
CA CYS A 557 -0.84 -1.84 -20.37
C CYS A 557 0.42 -1.31 -21.07
N ASN A 558 0.25 -0.31 -21.92
CA ASN A 558 1.34 0.34 -22.65
C ASN A 558 1.57 1.74 -22.07
N PHE A 559 2.77 1.98 -21.57
CA PHE A 559 3.19 3.25 -21.00
C PHE A 559 4.21 3.89 -21.94
N ASN A 560 3.91 5.07 -22.49
CA ASN A 560 4.80 5.79 -23.40
C ASN A 560 5.10 7.19 -22.87
N ASN A 561 6.38 7.55 -22.84
CA ASN A 561 6.86 8.86 -22.40
C ASN A 561 6.35 9.25 -20.99
N CYS A 562 6.25 8.27 -20.10
CA CYS A 562 5.79 8.48 -18.72
C CYS A 562 6.97 8.80 -17.81
N LYS A 563 6.69 9.53 -16.72
CA LYS A 563 7.66 9.80 -15.66
C LYS A 563 7.22 9.14 -14.37
N VAL A 564 8.10 8.33 -13.80
CA VAL A 564 7.85 7.58 -12.58
C VAL A 564 8.86 8.03 -11.52
N THR A 565 8.38 8.39 -10.33
CA THR A 565 9.23 8.83 -9.22
C THR A 565 8.84 8.14 -7.92
N LEU A 566 9.78 7.46 -7.26
CA LEU A 566 9.55 6.76 -5.99
C LEU A 566 10.38 7.41 -4.88
N THR A 567 9.74 8.05 -3.90
CA THR A 567 10.45 8.82 -2.85
C THR A 567 10.42 8.18 -1.45
N SER A 568 9.38 7.42 -1.10
CA SER A 568 9.18 6.86 0.25
C SER A 568 8.33 5.58 0.20
N ARG A 569 8.42 4.72 1.22
CA ARG A 569 7.54 3.54 1.35
C ARG A 569 6.31 3.86 2.17
N ASP A 570 5.20 3.23 1.81
CA ASP A 570 4.08 3.00 2.72
C ASP A 570 4.49 1.82 3.63
N THR A 571 4.25 1.91 4.93
CA THR A 571 4.70 0.89 5.90
C THR A 571 3.64 -0.19 6.18
N GLU A 572 2.40 -0.02 5.72
CA GLU A 572 1.33 -1.01 5.93
C GLU A 572 1.33 -2.14 4.88
N GLU A 573 1.91 -1.91 3.71
CA GLU A 573 2.14 -2.96 2.71
C GLU A 573 3.63 -3.25 2.55
N ASN A 574 4.00 -4.52 2.68
CA ASN A 574 5.36 -4.99 2.48
C ASN A 574 5.79 -4.81 1.01
N GLY A 575 6.36 -3.65 0.65
CA GLY A 575 7.09 -3.45 -0.60
C GLY A 575 6.90 -2.07 -1.24
N SER A 576 7.89 -1.68 -2.06
CA SER A 576 7.70 -0.63 -3.06
C SER A 576 8.13 -1.22 -4.38
N SER A 577 7.15 -1.64 -5.17
CA SER A 577 7.40 -2.31 -6.43
C SER A 577 6.94 -1.40 -7.57
N PHE A 578 7.58 -1.47 -8.73
CA PHE A 578 6.93 -0.91 -9.90
C PHE A 578 5.63 -1.65 -10.15
N ILE A 579 5.63 -2.98 -9.98
CA ILE A 579 4.47 -3.85 -10.14
C ILE A 579 4.57 -5.03 -9.15
N SER A 580 3.50 -5.33 -8.43
CA SER A 580 3.30 -6.59 -7.70
C SER A 580 1.82 -6.77 -7.34
N GLY A 581 1.32 -7.98 -7.48
CA GLY A 581 -0.10 -8.32 -7.32
C GLY A 581 -0.68 -9.14 -8.45
N LEU A 582 0.16 -9.84 -9.24
CA LEU A 582 -0.34 -10.90 -10.11
C LEU A 582 -0.77 -12.07 -9.22
N PHE A 583 -2.06 -12.40 -9.19
CA PHE A 583 -2.51 -13.69 -8.66
C PHE A 583 -1.66 -14.80 -9.28
N SER A 584 -1.24 -15.79 -8.49
CA SER A 584 -0.35 -16.87 -8.94
C SER A 584 -0.87 -17.51 -10.25
N GLY A 585 -0.29 -17.13 -11.39
CA GLY A 585 -0.68 -17.62 -12.72
C GLY A 585 -1.11 -16.56 -13.73
N ALA A 586 -1.55 -15.37 -13.32
CA ALA A 586 -1.90 -14.30 -14.25
C ALA A 586 -0.64 -13.52 -14.70
N LYS A 587 -0.48 -13.29 -16.01
CA LYS A 587 0.61 -12.48 -16.62
C LYS A 587 0.00 -11.41 -17.53
N ALA A 588 -0.48 -10.30 -16.97
CA ALA A 588 -0.76 -9.12 -17.82
C ALA A 588 0.50 -8.75 -18.61
N LYS A 589 0.33 -8.20 -19.81
CA LYS A 589 1.46 -7.75 -20.65
C LYS A 589 1.66 -6.26 -20.48
N ILE A 590 2.71 -5.89 -19.75
CA ILE A 590 3.02 -4.50 -19.48
C ILE A 590 4.24 -4.08 -20.29
N HIS A 591 4.14 -2.95 -20.98
CA HIS A 591 5.21 -2.39 -21.80
C HIS A 591 5.49 -0.94 -21.41
N PHE A 592 6.76 -0.60 -21.33
CA PHE A 592 7.23 0.78 -21.17
C PHE A 592 8.06 1.20 -22.37
N GLU A 593 7.79 2.39 -22.87
CA GLU A 593 8.53 3.00 -23.96
C GLU A 593 8.88 4.45 -23.62
N ASN A 594 10.10 4.88 -23.94
CA ASN A 594 10.54 6.28 -23.81
C ASN A 594 10.33 6.87 -22.41
N SER A 595 10.25 6.03 -21.37
CA SER A 595 9.81 6.42 -20.04
C SER A 595 10.99 6.61 -19.09
N THR A 596 10.81 7.50 -18.11
CA THR A 596 11.85 7.84 -17.13
C THR A 596 11.46 7.38 -15.74
N PHE A 597 12.43 6.83 -15.02
CA PHE A 597 12.27 6.24 -13.70
C PHE A 597 13.29 6.83 -12.74
N ASP A 598 12.83 7.59 -11.74
CA ASP A 598 13.67 8.13 -10.66
C ASP A 598 13.42 7.36 -9.35
N LEU A 599 14.38 6.53 -8.97
CA LEU A 599 14.25 5.47 -7.96
C LEU A 599 14.98 5.82 -6.67
N ASN A 600 14.58 6.95 -6.13
CA ASN A 600 15.13 7.56 -4.93
C ASN A 600 14.65 6.94 -3.61
N ASN A 601 14.08 5.73 -3.61
CA ASN A 601 13.51 5.08 -2.42
C ASN A 601 14.58 4.62 -1.39
N GLU A 602 14.20 4.20 -0.20
CA GLU A 602 15.11 3.73 0.87
C GLU A 602 16.09 2.63 0.42
N LEU A 603 17.26 2.57 1.07
CA LEU A 603 18.30 1.58 0.79
C LEU A 603 17.79 0.16 1.12
N GLY A 604 17.84 -0.75 0.13
CA GLY A 604 17.37 -2.13 0.29
C GLY A 604 15.89 -2.36 -0.06
N ALA A 605 15.21 -1.40 -0.69
CA ALA A 605 13.92 -1.66 -1.31
C ALA A 605 14.06 -2.66 -2.48
N GLN A 606 13.24 -3.71 -2.50
CA GLN A 606 13.15 -4.64 -3.63
C GLN A 606 12.12 -4.10 -4.61
N ILE A 607 12.51 -3.95 -5.87
CA ILE A 607 11.64 -3.53 -6.97
C ILE A 607 11.21 -4.76 -7.76
N THR A 608 10.04 -5.28 -7.43
CA THR A 608 9.46 -6.35 -8.23
C THR A 608 8.99 -5.82 -9.59
N CYS A 609 9.28 -6.58 -10.65
CA CYS A 609 8.87 -6.28 -12.03
C CYS A 609 7.99 -7.40 -12.58
N GLY A 610 6.93 -7.77 -11.86
CA GLY A 610 6.00 -8.80 -12.32
C GLY A 610 5.22 -8.37 -13.56
N GLY A 611 5.10 -9.23 -14.58
CA GLY A 611 4.24 -8.99 -15.74
C GLY A 611 4.75 -7.94 -16.75
N VAL A 612 5.92 -7.35 -16.53
CA VAL A 612 6.55 -6.50 -17.55
C VAL A 612 7.24 -7.37 -18.57
N SER A 613 6.82 -7.29 -19.82
CA SER A 613 7.45 -7.99 -20.93
C SER A 613 8.55 -7.17 -21.59
N ASN A 614 8.41 -5.84 -21.62
CA ASN A 614 9.34 -4.99 -22.36
C ASN A 614 9.52 -3.59 -21.74
N PHE A 615 10.77 -3.16 -21.64
CA PHE A 615 11.18 -1.78 -21.49
C PHE A 615 11.97 -1.38 -22.74
N SER A 616 11.53 -0.35 -23.46
CA SER A 616 12.20 0.14 -24.67
C SER A 616 12.57 1.61 -24.50
N ASN A 617 13.84 1.95 -24.77
CA ASN A 617 14.35 3.33 -24.70
C ASN A 617 14.01 4.04 -23.38
N CYS A 618 14.02 3.30 -22.26
CA CYS A 618 13.71 3.84 -20.94
C CYS A 618 14.98 4.29 -20.23
N TYR A 619 14.85 5.30 -19.37
CA TYR A 619 15.95 5.82 -18.54
C TYR A 619 15.66 5.58 -17.07
N PHE A 620 16.57 4.87 -16.38
CA PHE A 620 16.46 4.52 -14.98
C PHE A 620 17.56 5.22 -14.18
N LYS A 621 17.18 5.98 -13.16
CA LYS A 621 18.08 6.67 -12.25
C LYS A 621 17.98 6.05 -10.86
N PHE A 622 19.07 5.43 -10.41
CA PHE A 622 19.13 4.66 -9.16
C PHE A 622 19.77 5.40 -7.99
N ASN A 623 20.42 6.54 -8.23
CA ASN A 623 21.00 7.40 -7.19
C ASN A 623 21.99 6.67 -6.25
N ASN A 624 22.83 5.79 -6.80
CA ASN A 624 23.80 4.92 -6.09
C ASN A 624 23.15 3.98 -5.06
N LYS A 625 21.88 3.63 -5.28
CA LYS A 625 21.16 2.65 -4.46
C LYS A 625 21.07 1.31 -5.20
N ASN A 626 21.04 0.23 -4.44
CA ASN A 626 20.69 -1.08 -4.99
C ASN A 626 19.18 -1.19 -5.05
N GLN A 627 18.70 -1.56 -6.22
CA GLN A 627 17.32 -1.96 -6.43
C GLN A 627 17.36 -3.36 -6.99
N SER A 628 16.63 -4.30 -6.41
CA SER A 628 16.55 -5.66 -6.92
C SER A 628 15.37 -5.78 -7.87
N PHE A 629 15.61 -6.16 -9.12
CA PHE A 629 14.58 -6.62 -10.06
C PHE A 629 14.32 -8.12 -9.83
N SER A 630 13.07 -8.58 -9.79
CA SER A 630 12.75 -9.99 -9.51
C SER A 630 11.44 -10.46 -10.17
N TYR A 631 11.29 -11.78 -10.32
CA TYR A 631 10.04 -12.57 -10.51
C TYR A 631 9.44 -12.80 -11.90
N THR A 632 9.80 -12.10 -12.98
CA THR A 632 9.35 -12.46 -14.34
C THR A 632 10.35 -12.12 -15.44
N ASP A 633 10.23 -12.81 -16.57
CA ASP A 633 11.03 -12.58 -17.77
C ASP A 633 10.73 -11.21 -18.37
N ALA A 634 11.76 -10.40 -18.61
CA ALA A 634 11.61 -9.07 -19.21
C ALA A 634 12.76 -8.72 -20.17
N ILE A 635 12.43 -8.01 -21.23
CA ILE A 635 13.40 -7.46 -22.19
C ILE A 635 13.61 -5.97 -21.89
N PHE A 636 14.86 -5.54 -21.81
CA PHE A 636 15.29 -4.15 -21.70
C PHE A 636 16.02 -3.77 -22.98
N GLN A 637 15.32 -3.14 -23.92
CA GLN A 637 15.85 -2.71 -25.21
C GLN A 637 16.27 -1.25 -25.16
N SER A 638 17.52 -0.96 -25.50
CA SER A 638 18.10 0.38 -25.58
C SER A 638 17.90 1.23 -24.32
N CYS A 639 17.83 0.59 -23.15
CA CYS A 639 17.57 1.28 -21.88
C CYS A 639 18.87 1.84 -21.29
N THR A 640 18.76 2.98 -20.59
CA THR A 640 19.85 3.62 -19.85
C THR A 640 19.70 3.39 -18.35
N PHE A 641 20.77 2.96 -17.68
CA PHE A 641 20.87 2.73 -16.25
C PHE A 641 21.92 3.69 -15.66
N ASP A 642 21.49 4.71 -14.93
CA ASP A 642 22.31 5.77 -14.35
C ASP A 642 22.46 5.61 -12.82
N SER A 643 23.70 5.76 -12.34
CA SER A 643 24.07 5.77 -10.93
C SER A 643 23.62 4.48 -10.23
N PHE A 644 23.87 3.35 -10.90
CA PHE A 644 23.36 2.04 -10.55
C PHE A 644 24.27 1.33 -9.52
N GLY A 645 23.73 0.93 -8.36
CA GLY A 645 24.32 -0.06 -7.43
C GLY A 645 25.12 0.44 -6.20
N GLY A 646 25.52 -0.51 -5.34
CA GLY A 646 25.88 -0.38 -3.91
C GLY A 646 26.06 -1.76 -3.19
N VAL A 647 25.78 -1.86 -1.86
CA VAL A 647 26.02 -3.06 -0.99
C VAL A 647 25.17 -4.34 -1.20
N ASN A 648 24.00 -4.27 -1.85
CA ASN A 648 23.05 -5.38 -2.07
C ASN A 648 22.99 -5.76 -3.57
N PRO A 649 22.55 -6.97 -3.95
CA PRO A 649 22.40 -7.34 -5.37
C PRO A 649 21.38 -6.48 -6.10
N SER A 650 21.78 -5.95 -7.26
CA SER A 650 20.96 -5.09 -8.10
C SER A 650 20.12 -5.87 -9.13
N PHE A 651 20.53 -7.09 -9.48
CA PHE A 651 19.70 -8.00 -10.27
C PHE A 651 19.56 -9.33 -9.54
N ILE A 652 18.33 -9.80 -9.38
CA ILE A 652 17.99 -11.12 -8.82
C ILE A 652 17.14 -11.87 -9.88
N PHE A 653 17.71 -12.87 -10.54
CA PHE A 653 17.21 -13.29 -11.86
C PHE A 653 15.93 -14.16 -11.93
N GLY A 654 15.08 -13.83 -12.91
CA GLY A 654 14.31 -14.72 -13.81
C GLY A 654 14.97 -14.72 -15.21
N ASN A 655 14.28 -14.96 -16.35
CA ASN A 655 14.94 -14.82 -17.67
C ASN A 655 14.91 -13.38 -18.19
N TYR A 656 16.01 -12.65 -18.05
CA TYR A 656 16.13 -11.27 -18.51
C TYR A 656 16.99 -11.13 -19.76
N GLU A 657 16.63 -10.21 -20.64
CA GLU A 657 17.43 -9.85 -21.81
C GLU A 657 17.67 -8.34 -21.84
N LEU A 658 18.92 -7.90 -21.78
CA LEU A 658 19.29 -6.49 -21.98
C LEU A 658 19.90 -6.37 -23.37
N VAL A 659 19.21 -5.65 -24.26
CA VAL A 659 19.62 -5.41 -25.65
C VAL A 659 20.07 -3.97 -25.78
N ASN A 660 21.34 -3.75 -26.15
CA ASN A 660 22.00 -2.44 -26.23
C ASN A 660 21.84 -1.57 -24.97
N PRO A 661 22.10 -2.09 -23.75
CA PRO A 661 21.98 -1.28 -22.54
C PRO A 661 23.08 -0.21 -22.47
N ILE A 662 22.74 0.96 -21.92
CA ILE A 662 23.69 2.04 -21.62
C ILE A 662 23.83 2.12 -20.09
N PHE A 663 25.05 2.01 -19.58
CA PHE A 663 25.34 2.17 -18.14
C PHE A 663 26.14 3.45 -17.90
N ILE A 664 25.67 4.30 -16.98
CA ILE A 664 26.31 5.56 -16.59
C ILE A 664 26.59 5.50 -15.08
N ASN A 665 27.84 5.70 -14.64
CA ASN A 665 28.23 5.69 -13.22
C ASN A 665 27.72 4.45 -12.43
N ALA A 666 27.79 3.27 -13.04
CA ALA A 666 27.17 2.04 -12.55
C ALA A 666 28.19 1.05 -11.92
N TYR A 667 27.91 0.60 -10.70
CA TYR A 667 28.63 -0.42 -9.92
C TYR A 667 27.63 -1.41 -9.29
N GLY A 668 27.39 -2.57 -9.90
CA GLY A 668 26.37 -3.52 -9.44
C GLY A 668 26.92 -4.86 -8.96
N SER A 669 26.15 -5.56 -8.13
CA SER A 669 26.32 -6.99 -7.89
C SER A 669 25.12 -7.77 -8.41
N ILE A 670 25.34 -9.02 -8.78
CA ILE A 670 24.35 -9.88 -9.44
C ILE A 670 24.17 -11.14 -8.59
N ARG A 671 22.92 -11.51 -8.28
CA ARG A 671 22.62 -12.73 -7.52
C ARG A 671 21.67 -13.64 -8.28
N ASN A 672 21.95 -14.94 -8.31
CA ASN A 672 21.03 -15.93 -8.82
C ASN A 672 20.28 -16.60 -7.65
N ASN A 673 18.95 -16.55 -7.66
CA ASN A 673 18.12 -17.19 -6.64
C ASN A 673 17.13 -18.22 -7.23
N GLN A 674 17.16 -18.49 -8.53
CA GLN A 674 16.25 -19.43 -9.19
C GLN A 674 16.99 -20.47 -10.05
N VAL A 675 16.47 -21.71 -10.02
CA VAL A 675 16.95 -22.79 -10.90
C VAL A 675 16.42 -22.50 -12.32
N ASN A 676 17.28 -22.53 -13.34
CA ASN A 676 16.97 -22.27 -14.76
C ASN A 676 16.65 -20.82 -15.19
N SER A 677 17.12 -19.80 -14.47
CA SER A 677 17.06 -18.39 -14.91
C SER A 677 18.32 -17.95 -15.68
N SER A 678 18.17 -17.10 -16.69
CA SER A 678 19.28 -16.54 -17.49
C SER A 678 19.28 -15.01 -17.55
N LEU A 679 20.47 -14.40 -17.58
CA LEU A 679 20.65 -13.00 -17.96
C LEU A 679 21.37 -12.96 -19.30
N ASN A 680 20.72 -12.46 -20.34
CA ASN A 680 21.30 -12.31 -21.67
C ASN A 680 21.65 -10.84 -21.91
N LEU A 681 22.94 -10.51 -22.01
CA LEU A 681 23.43 -9.18 -22.37
C LEU A 681 23.82 -9.18 -23.85
N LYS A 682 23.07 -8.46 -24.69
CA LYS A 682 23.34 -8.34 -26.14
C LYS A 682 23.64 -6.88 -26.48
N GLY A 683 24.82 -6.57 -27.04
CA GLY A 683 25.10 -5.22 -27.51
C GLY A 683 26.59 -4.88 -27.58
N ASN A 684 26.90 -3.79 -28.29
CA ASN A 684 28.28 -3.46 -28.66
C ASN A 684 29.05 -2.60 -27.63
N ASN A 685 28.39 -2.08 -26.57
CA ASN A 685 28.98 -1.13 -25.61
C ASN A 685 28.59 -1.45 -24.16
N LEU A 686 29.15 -2.51 -23.57
CA LEU A 686 28.88 -2.90 -22.18
C LEU A 686 29.97 -2.37 -21.24
N ASN A 687 29.61 -1.47 -20.32
CA ASN A 687 30.45 -1.03 -19.20
C ASN A 687 29.76 -1.38 -17.87
N LEU A 688 29.70 -2.67 -17.53
CA LEU A 688 29.16 -3.16 -16.26
C LEU A 688 30.29 -3.73 -15.40
N VAL A 689 30.44 -3.23 -14.18
CA VAL A 689 31.34 -3.79 -13.16
C VAL A 689 30.53 -4.72 -12.28
N ILE A 690 30.93 -6.00 -12.19
CA ILE A 690 30.27 -7.04 -11.38
C ILE A 690 31.18 -7.36 -10.19
N ASN A 691 30.72 -7.04 -8.98
CA ASN A 691 31.53 -7.20 -7.76
C ASN A 691 31.40 -8.58 -7.09
N ASP A 692 30.25 -9.26 -7.19
CA ASP A 692 30.02 -10.59 -6.60
C ASP A 692 28.96 -11.37 -7.40
N VAL A 693 29.17 -12.70 -7.52
CA VAL A 693 28.21 -13.69 -8.04
C VAL A 693 27.96 -14.71 -6.94
N LEU A 694 26.78 -14.62 -6.33
CA LEU A 694 26.36 -15.45 -5.20
C LEU A 694 25.44 -16.55 -5.76
N ASP A 695 25.89 -17.80 -5.68
CA ASP A 695 25.20 -19.07 -6.00
C ASP A 695 25.20 -19.62 -7.46
N SER A 696 24.80 -20.91 -7.56
CA SER A 696 25.12 -21.93 -8.57
C SER A 696 24.98 -21.60 -10.07
N PHE A 697 25.86 -22.25 -10.85
CA PHE A 697 26.09 -22.17 -12.31
C PHE A 697 24.83 -22.10 -13.19
N TYR A 698 24.59 -21.00 -13.93
CA TYR A 698 23.85 -20.97 -15.21
C TYR A 698 24.18 -19.68 -16.02
N ASN A 699 24.09 -19.77 -17.35
CA ASN A 699 24.61 -18.83 -18.38
C ASN A 699 24.39 -17.32 -18.11
N ILE A 700 25.48 -16.58 -17.92
CA ILE A 700 25.49 -15.11 -17.72
C ILE A 700 25.70 -14.34 -19.05
N PHE A 701 26.20 -15.00 -20.10
CA PHE A 701 26.53 -14.33 -21.36
C PHE A 701 26.28 -15.25 -22.57
N SER A 702 25.60 -14.75 -23.59
CA SER A 702 25.47 -15.36 -24.92
C SER A 702 25.65 -14.26 -25.98
N ASP A 703 26.51 -14.48 -26.98
CA ASP A 703 26.82 -13.60 -28.13
C ASP A 703 27.57 -12.27 -27.89
N PHE A 704 28.91 -12.33 -27.82
CA PHE A 704 29.78 -11.15 -27.98
C PHE A 704 30.21 -10.98 -29.45
N ASN A 705 29.88 -9.84 -30.07
CA ASN A 705 30.35 -9.52 -31.43
C ASN A 705 31.53 -8.52 -31.42
N LYS A 706 32.68 -9.05 -31.86
CA LYS A 706 34.04 -8.57 -32.20
C LYS A 706 34.58 -7.15 -31.99
N THR A 707 33.88 -6.14 -31.46
CA THR A 707 34.49 -4.80 -31.39
C THR A 707 34.10 -3.98 -30.15
N SER A 708 34.87 -4.17 -29.07
CA SER A 708 35.23 -3.18 -28.01
C SER A 708 34.48 -3.19 -26.65
N LYS A 709 35.27 -3.42 -25.58
CA LYS A 709 35.24 -2.85 -24.19
C LYS A 709 34.50 -3.59 -23.04
N TYR A 710 34.84 -3.17 -21.80
CA TYR A 710 35.32 -3.95 -20.64
C TYR A 710 34.22 -4.53 -19.71
N VAL A 711 34.22 -5.84 -19.47
CA VAL A 711 33.55 -6.44 -18.28
C VAL A 711 34.61 -6.63 -17.20
N ARG A 712 34.48 -5.91 -16.07
CA ARG A 712 35.34 -6.11 -14.90
C ARG A 712 34.63 -7.04 -13.92
N ILE A 713 35.17 -8.24 -13.75
CA ILE A 713 34.73 -9.22 -12.76
C ILE A 713 35.78 -9.24 -11.64
N ASP A 714 35.45 -8.68 -10.48
CA ASP A 714 36.30 -8.73 -9.28
C ASP A 714 35.77 -9.86 -8.35
N SER A 715 35.69 -11.11 -8.83
CA SER A 715 35.21 -12.21 -7.97
C SER A 715 36.31 -12.68 -7.01
N THR A 716 35.96 -12.83 -5.73
CA THR A 716 36.87 -13.34 -4.69
C THR A 716 36.48 -14.72 -4.13
N ALA A 717 35.41 -15.37 -4.62
CA ALA A 717 34.87 -16.56 -3.93
C ALA A 717 34.34 -17.74 -4.81
N THR A 718 33.80 -17.51 -6.02
CA THR A 718 33.03 -18.55 -6.75
C THR A 718 33.45 -18.75 -8.22
N PRO A 719 33.52 -20.00 -8.73
CA PRO A 719 33.62 -20.31 -10.16
C PRO A 719 32.40 -19.82 -10.95
N TYR A 720 32.57 -19.40 -12.21
CA TYR A 720 31.46 -19.07 -13.11
C TYR A 720 31.72 -19.57 -14.54
N SER A 721 30.65 -19.90 -15.27
CA SER A 721 30.70 -20.41 -16.65
C SER A 721 30.19 -19.39 -17.66
N ILE A 722 30.92 -19.25 -18.77
CA ILE A 722 30.57 -18.48 -19.95
C ILE A 722 30.44 -19.48 -21.12
N THR A 723 29.23 -19.65 -21.66
CA THR A 723 29.01 -20.45 -22.88
C THR A 723 29.14 -19.54 -24.10
N ILE A 724 29.96 -19.95 -25.06
CA ILE A 724 30.30 -19.14 -26.24
C ILE A 724 29.97 -19.94 -27.49
N ASN A 725 28.88 -19.56 -28.16
CA ASN A 725 28.40 -20.19 -29.39
C ASN A 725 29.01 -19.53 -30.64
N SER A 726 30.35 -19.43 -30.72
CA SER A 726 31.03 -18.86 -31.89
C SER A 726 32.32 -19.60 -32.26
N THR A 727 32.67 -19.58 -33.55
CA THR A 727 33.89 -20.19 -34.09
C THR A 727 35.17 -19.39 -33.78
N THR A 728 35.03 -18.14 -33.31
CA THR A 728 36.13 -17.25 -32.89
C THR A 728 35.66 -16.31 -31.79
N CYS A 729 36.34 -16.32 -30.64
CA CYS A 729 35.95 -15.51 -29.48
C CYS A 729 37.13 -14.71 -28.90
N GLN A 730 36.87 -13.47 -28.46
CA GLN A 730 37.72 -12.67 -27.59
C GLN A 730 37.16 -12.68 -26.17
N SER A 731 38.01 -12.93 -25.17
CA SER A 731 37.61 -12.77 -23.76
C SER A 731 37.27 -11.31 -23.46
N PRO A 732 36.44 -11.05 -22.44
CA PRO A 732 36.33 -9.72 -21.84
C PRO A 732 37.70 -9.10 -21.53
N LEU A 733 37.76 -7.76 -21.51
CA LEU A 733 38.97 -7.03 -21.10
C LEU A 733 39.08 -7.02 -19.56
N TRP A 734 39.94 -7.85 -19.01
CA TRP A 734 40.16 -7.96 -17.56
C TRP A 734 41.23 -6.93 -17.13
N LYS A 735 41.07 -6.24 -15.98
CA LYS A 735 42.05 -5.25 -15.48
C LYS A 735 42.79 -5.64 -14.18
N SER A 736 42.47 -6.78 -13.56
CA SER A 736 43.02 -7.15 -12.23
C SER A 736 43.16 -8.66 -11.94
N ALA A 737 43.05 -9.56 -12.92
CA ALA A 737 42.96 -11.02 -12.74
C ALA A 737 44.25 -11.76 -12.31
N SER A 738 45.11 -11.16 -11.48
CA SER A 738 46.27 -11.88 -10.89
C SER A 738 45.89 -13.05 -9.97
N ARG A 739 44.58 -13.28 -9.72
CA ARG A 739 44.00 -14.27 -8.81
C ARG A 739 43.04 -15.29 -9.47
N LEU A 740 42.93 -15.32 -10.80
CA LEU A 740 42.00 -16.22 -11.51
C LEU A 740 42.75 -17.24 -12.41
N SER A 741 42.18 -18.43 -12.57
CA SER A 741 42.57 -19.45 -13.57
C SER A 741 41.40 -19.65 -14.55
N VAL A 742 41.68 -19.87 -15.84
CA VAL A 742 40.66 -20.10 -16.87
C VAL A 742 40.71 -21.55 -17.32
N ILE A 743 39.58 -22.22 -17.25
CA ILE A 743 39.37 -23.61 -17.67
C ILE A 743 38.51 -23.57 -18.92
N ILE A 744 38.95 -24.22 -19.99
CA ILE A 744 38.20 -24.29 -21.24
C ILE A 744 37.94 -25.75 -21.56
N TYR A 745 36.67 -26.08 -21.72
CA TYR A 745 36.27 -27.39 -22.19
C TYR A 745 35.53 -27.23 -23.51
N GLY A 746 35.98 -27.96 -24.53
CA GLY A 746 35.36 -27.97 -25.85
C GLY A 746 34.95 -29.38 -26.21
N THR A 747 33.65 -29.62 -26.41
CA THR A 747 33.15 -30.75 -27.20
C THR A 747 31.71 -30.54 -27.65
N ASP A 748 31.46 -30.18 -28.91
CA ASP A 748 30.38 -30.90 -29.61
C ASP A 748 30.65 -30.98 -31.11
N ILE A 749 30.52 -32.20 -31.60
CA ILE A 749 30.61 -32.61 -33.00
C ILE A 749 29.21 -32.73 -33.64
N SER A 750 28.13 -32.42 -32.89
CA SER A 750 26.74 -32.52 -33.37
C SER A 750 25.98 -31.18 -33.32
N PRO A 751 25.27 -30.78 -34.39
CA PRO A 751 24.43 -29.57 -34.42
C PRO A 751 23.09 -29.68 -33.64
N SER A 752 22.77 -30.85 -33.05
CA SER A 752 21.44 -31.13 -32.48
C SER A 752 21.36 -31.13 -30.94
N ARG A 753 22.46 -30.89 -30.23
CA ARG A 753 22.49 -30.85 -28.76
C ARG A 753 22.57 -29.41 -28.28
N ASP A 754 21.55 -29.02 -27.54
CA ASP A 754 21.45 -27.70 -26.92
C ASP A 754 22.12 -27.78 -25.54
N PHE A 755 23.31 -27.19 -25.41
CA PHE A 755 24.05 -27.11 -24.13
C PHE A 755 23.25 -26.44 -23.01
N SER A 756 22.15 -25.74 -23.32
CA SER A 756 21.30 -25.12 -22.31
C SER A 756 20.35 -26.10 -21.60
N LYS A 757 20.14 -27.33 -22.13
CA LYS A 757 19.08 -28.25 -21.66
C LYS A 757 19.55 -29.55 -21.00
N ASP A 758 20.74 -30.04 -21.32
CA ASP A 758 21.22 -31.33 -20.80
C ASP A 758 22.17 -31.15 -19.61
N ASN A 759 21.92 -31.89 -18.53
CA ASN A 759 22.70 -31.86 -17.28
C ASN A 759 24.22 -31.90 -17.57
N TYR A 760 24.96 -30.87 -17.12
CA TYR A 760 26.42 -30.73 -17.29
C TYR A 760 27.24 -31.94 -16.80
N THR A 761 26.66 -32.81 -15.98
CA THR A 761 27.28 -34.07 -15.52
C THR A 761 27.45 -35.10 -16.63
N SER A 762 26.64 -35.09 -17.69
CA SER A 762 26.81 -36.01 -18.84
C SER A 762 27.75 -35.48 -19.92
N GLY A 763 28.13 -34.20 -19.89
CA GLY A 763 29.08 -33.61 -20.86
C GLY A 763 30.52 -34.09 -20.72
N PHE A 764 30.85 -34.74 -19.59
CA PHE A 764 32.16 -35.37 -19.35
C PHE A 764 32.25 -36.80 -19.93
N SER A 765 31.17 -37.34 -20.54
CA SER A 765 31.19 -38.71 -21.06
C SER A 765 31.88 -38.82 -22.42
N SER A 766 33.18 -39.15 -22.35
CA SER A 766 33.89 -40.16 -23.17
C SER A 766 33.92 -40.11 -24.71
N THR A 767 33.42 -39.09 -25.39
CA THR A 767 33.61 -38.99 -26.85
C THR A 767 33.97 -37.58 -27.31
N GLY A 768 35.27 -37.26 -27.28
CA GLY A 768 35.86 -36.36 -28.27
C GLY A 768 36.39 -34.99 -27.83
N GLY A 769 36.71 -34.75 -26.57
CA GLY A 769 37.50 -33.55 -26.24
C GLY A 769 38.03 -33.52 -24.82
N GLY A 770 39.05 -32.69 -24.64
CA GLY A 770 39.80 -32.57 -23.40
C GLY A 770 39.62 -31.20 -22.75
N LEU A 771 39.93 -31.16 -21.46
CA LEU A 771 39.93 -29.97 -20.62
C LEU A 771 41.26 -29.22 -20.79
N TYR A 772 41.22 -27.99 -21.31
CA TYR A 772 42.38 -27.11 -21.40
C TYR A 772 42.39 -26.12 -20.24
N ILE A 773 43.38 -26.23 -19.35
CA ILE A 773 43.56 -25.28 -18.25
C ILE A 773 44.65 -24.28 -18.64
N VAL A 774 44.34 -22.99 -18.51
CA VAL A 774 45.22 -21.90 -18.93
C VAL A 774 45.23 -20.81 -17.87
N ASP A 775 46.43 -20.51 -17.36
CA ASP A 775 46.64 -19.39 -16.47
C ASP A 775 47.00 -18.13 -17.27
N PHE A 776 46.54 -16.99 -16.79
CA PHE A 776 46.80 -15.69 -17.41
C PHE A 776 47.37 -14.72 -16.39
N LYS A 777 48.25 -13.82 -16.85
CA LYS A 777 48.77 -12.70 -16.05
C LYS A 777 48.73 -11.43 -16.89
N PHE A 778 48.29 -10.34 -16.29
CA PHE A 778 48.42 -9.01 -16.87
C PHE A 778 49.78 -8.44 -16.51
N ASN A 779 50.56 -8.00 -17.49
CA ASN A 779 51.90 -7.45 -17.27
C ASN A 779 51.92 -5.91 -17.18
N GLY A 780 50.75 -5.26 -17.20
CA GLY A 780 50.61 -3.80 -17.22
C GLY A 780 50.27 -3.22 -18.60
N VAL A 781 50.47 -3.98 -19.69
CA VAL A 781 50.17 -3.56 -21.07
C VAL A 781 49.23 -4.55 -21.77
N ASN A 782 49.49 -5.85 -21.64
CA ASN A 782 48.71 -6.93 -22.25
C ASN A 782 48.60 -8.16 -21.33
N TRP A 783 47.64 -9.03 -21.62
CA TRP A 783 47.57 -10.35 -20.99
C TRP A 783 48.63 -11.27 -21.61
N VAL A 784 49.24 -12.11 -20.79
CA VAL A 784 50.16 -13.16 -21.22
C VAL A 784 49.73 -14.48 -20.60
N VAL A 785 49.85 -15.57 -21.37
CA VAL A 785 49.67 -16.93 -20.85
C VAL A 785 50.81 -17.23 -19.87
N VAL A 786 50.49 -17.81 -18.71
CA VAL A 786 51.46 -18.21 -17.69
C VAL A 786 51.57 -19.73 -17.71
N GLY A 787 52.76 -20.24 -18.03
CA GLY A 787 53.01 -21.67 -18.17
C GLY A 787 52.56 -22.25 -19.52
N VAL A 788 52.68 -23.56 -19.68
CA VAL A 788 52.20 -24.29 -20.86
C VAL A 788 50.75 -24.71 -20.59
N PRO A 789 49.77 -24.41 -21.47
CA PRO A 789 48.42 -24.93 -21.36
C PRO A 789 48.44 -26.45 -21.13
N SER A 790 47.79 -26.92 -20.08
CA SER A 790 47.74 -28.34 -19.74
C SER A 790 46.41 -28.95 -20.20
N LEU A 791 46.48 -30.00 -21.03
CA LEU A 791 45.34 -30.81 -21.46
C LEU A 791 45.12 -31.96 -20.47
N ILE A 792 43.89 -32.09 -19.97
CA ILE A 792 43.46 -33.22 -19.13
C ILE A 792 42.34 -33.97 -19.89
N GLY A 793 42.59 -35.23 -20.28
CA GLY A 793 41.66 -36.08 -21.05
C GLY A 793 42.26 -36.71 -22.32
N SER A 794 41.50 -37.54 -23.04
CA SER A 794 41.95 -38.19 -24.29
C SER A 794 41.71 -37.30 -25.52
N ASP A 795 42.79 -36.85 -26.16
CA ASP A 795 42.77 -36.22 -27.48
C ASP A 795 42.51 -37.29 -28.55
N SER A 796 41.26 -37.41 -29.02
CA SER A 796 40.92 -38.34 -30.10
C SER A 796 40.81 -37.68 -31.47
N SER A 797 41.09 -36.38 -31.61
CA SER A 797 41.24 -35.77 -32.93
C SER A 797 41.98 -34.44 -32.85
N SER A 798 42.87 -34.22 -33.82
CA SER A 798 43.78 -33.10 -34.07
C SER A 798 43.17 -31.68 -34.09
N ILE A 799 42.41 -31.32 -33.06
CA ILE A 799 41.67 -30.06 -32.88
C ILE A 799 42.32 -29.29 -31.70
N GLY A 800 43.57 -28.88 -31.86
CA GLY A 800 44.25 -28.05 -30.84
C GLY A 800 43.63 -26.65 -30.77
N MET A 801 43.23 -26.16 -29.61
CA MET A 801 42.85 -24.75 -29.44
C MET A 801 44.10 -23.85 -29.47
N LYS A 802 44.19 -22.92 -30.43
CA LYS A 802 45.24 -21.90 -30.47
C LYS A 802 44.80 -20.69 -29.65
N ILE A 803 45.58 -20.39 -28.62
CA ILE A 803 45.37 -19.26 -27.71
C ILE A 803 46.28 -18.12 -28.16
N LYS A 804 45.72 -16.95 -28.43
CA LYS A 804 46.46 -15.73 -28.71
C LYS A 804 46.05 -14.66 -27.72
N THR A 805 47.01 -13.95 -27.15
CA THR A 805 46.73 -12.79 -26.29
C THR A 805 46.98 -11.51 -27.07
N THR A 806 46.01 -10.60 -27.12
CA THR A 806 46.14 -9.29 -27.78
C THR A 806 45.41 -8.23 -26.96
N ASP A 807 46.02 -7.06 -26.76
CA ASP A 807 45.48 -5.84 -26.14
C ASP A 807 44.34 -6.05 -25.15
N GLY A 808 44.68 -6.59 -23.98
CA GLY A 808 43.75 -6.68 -22.86
C GLY A 808 42.76 -7.85 -22.89
N GLY A 809 42.77 -8.72 -23.92
CA GLY A 809 41.95 -9.92 -23.99
C GLY A 809 42.70 -11.19 -24.48
N VAL A 810 42.04 -12.34 -24.34
CA VAL A 810 42.49 -13.64 -24.83
C VAL A 810 41.60 -14.07 -25.98
N THR A 811 42.19 -14.25 -27.16
CA THR A 811 41.53 -14.78 -28.35
C THR A 811 41.81 -16.26 -28.48
N TRP A 812 40.76 -17.04 -28.76
CA TRP A 812 40.85 -18.47 -28.96
C TRP A 812 40.45 -18.78 -30.41
N THR A 813 41.30 -19.51 -31.10
CA THR A 813 41.13 -19.84 -32.52
C THR A 813 41.34 -21.33 -32.73
N ARG A 814 40.60 -21.92 -33.66
CA ARG A 814 40.77 -23.30 -34.07
C ARG A 814 42.21 -23.54 -34.55
N GLY A 815 42.84 -24.63 -34.10
CA GLY A 815 44.01 -25.20 -34.76
C GLY A 815 43.54 -26.03 -35.95
N ASP A 816 43.72 -25.52 -37.15
CA ASP A 816 43.26 -26.16 -38.38
C ASP A 816 44.02 -27.46 -38.67
N THR A 817 43.47 -28.62 -38.31
CA THR A 817 43.81 -29.93 -38.91
C THR A 817 42.73 -31.01 -38.65
N ALA A 818 41.46 -30.82 -39.02
CA ALA A 818 40.52 -31.94 -39.33
C ALA A 818 39.10 -31.45 -39.68
N SER A 819 38.46 -32.18 -40.58
CA SER A 819 37.17 -31.99 -41.26
C SER A 819 35.88 -32.13 -40.43
N GLN A 820 35.89 -31.79 -39.13
CA GLN A 820 34.68 -31.82 -38.29
C GLN A 820 34.24 -30.39 -37.86
N ASN A 821 32.93 -30.16 -37.81
CA ASN A 821 32.34 -28.89 -37.36
C ASN A 821 32.21 -28.91 -35.83
N VAL A 822 32.86 -27.97 -35.15
CA VAL A 822 32.67 -27.70 -33.72
C VAL A 822 31.65 -26.57 -33.58
N TYR A 823 30.55 -26.82 -32.88
CA TYR A 823 29.40 -25.90 -32.83
C TYR A 823 29.40 -24.94 -31.61
N GLY A 824 30.27 -25.12 -30.62
CA GLY A 824 30.42 -24.22 -29.46
C GLY A 824 31.55 -24.60 -28.50
N TYR A 825 31.91 -23.67 -27.60
CA TYR A 825 32.90 -23.87 -26.51
C TYR A 825 32.33 -23.40 -25.16
N ASN A 826 32.71 -24.06 -24.07
CA ASN A 826 32.41 -23.61 -22.70
C ASN A 826 33.69 -23.14 -22.00
N VAL A 827 33.66 -21.90 -21.48
CA VAL A 827 34.76 -21.29 -20.74
C VAL A 827 34.33 -21.16 -19.27
N ILE A 828 35.01 -21.84 -18.37
CA ILE A 828 34.80 -21.76 -16.92
C ILE A 828 35.95 -20.93 -16.34
N ILE A 829 35.63 -19.90 -15.56
CA ILE A 829 36.63 -19.08 -14.89
C ILE A 829 36.53 -19.37 -13.40
N VAL A 830 37.66 -19.73 -12.79
CA VAL A 830 37.73 -20.13 -11.38
C VAL A 830 38.76 -19.28 -10.64
N PRO A 831 38.56 -19.01 -9.34
CA PRO A 831 39.63 -18.52 -8.49
C PRO A 831 40.85 -19.46 -8.57
N LYS A 832 42.06 -18.90 -8.63
CA LYS A 832 43.30 -19.68 -8.78
C LYS A 832 43.46 -20.72 -7.66
N GLU A 833 43.01 -20.39 -6.44
CA GLU A 833 42.98 -21.32 -5.30
C GLU A 833 41.98 -22.49 -5.42
N LYS A 834 41.03 -22.45 -6.36
CA LYS A 834 40.05 -23.51 -6.62
C LYS A 834 40.44 -24.40 -7.81
N ARG A 835 41.56 -24.09 -8.48
CA ARG A 835 42.08 -24.81 -9.65
C ARG A 835 42.20 -26.31 -9.42
N SER A 836 42.74 -26.72 -8.28
CA SER A 836 43.01 -28.13 -7.97
C SER A 836 41.74 -29.00 -7.95
N TYR A 837 40.57 -28.41 -7.69
CA TYR A 837 39.29 -29.13 -7.69
C TYR A 837 38.91 -29.67 -9.08
N PHE A 838 39.39 -29.02 -10.13
CA PHE A 838 39.11 -29.38 -11.52
C PHE A 838 40.23 -30.23 -12.14
N GLU A 839 41.43 -30.24 -11.54
CA GLU A 839 42.53 -31.12 -11.97
C GLU A 839 42.35 -32.57 -11.47
N THR A 840 41.47 -32.79 -10.48
CA THR A 840 41.15 -34.11 -9.92
C THR A 840 39.96 -34.82 -10.58
N PHE A 841 39.24 -34.11 -11.46
CA PHE A 841 38.21 -34.67 -12.35
C PHE A 841 38.87 -35.19 -13.63
#